data_AF-A0A815AKM2-F1
#
_entry.id   AF-A0A815AKM2-F1
#
_cell.length_a   1.000
_cell.length_b   1.000
_cell.length_c   1.000
_cell.angle_alpha   90.00
_cell.angle_beta   90.00
_cell.angle_gamma   90.00
#
_symmetry.space_group_name_H-M   'P 1'
#
loop_
_entity.id
_entity.type
_entity.pdbx_description
1 polymer ?
#
loop_
_entity_poly.entity_id
_entity_poly.type
_entity_poly.pdbx_seq_one_letter_code
_entity_poly.pdbx_strand_id
1 'polypeptide(L)'
;MLLRQLLILILVQFILSYKFTEDNWNSFDAYGVKLATNDNVVVQARNIDAYFIIQFAPFDTSNVSSPCHVNYAGINSNDTNFIYNIVVPEDDDNGASVIFVGENTDNSTTPYPFVGHLRVNSSCTATYDIQYFNSSGHDEFFVVGVDPSGQQAYGFSSRFAFSYDLQTHKITLLQQWPIPNFTPHAVDMSSNYVAIIAGFVATAQNVYNPFIYMLQMNISSYSIVETWPYVPSNSSWQTTTTNRDASTFTRKHMMSVSIHDNTSAVLVGMPSFNIVFWFIIDGTNLILFGQRENGYQRGYGQSLGWSDESGGPYPAILANTYTFPYEWSSSIIYLFYPAQFLSSNPIMPLLPTVQCPLWVDLQQELLTIAMGTLNLVLLDSSGQVYVVLATAEGIYPDTSVAFGTNPAFSGPANCPAGTYKNWIGLYICFPCTVGQMNTDEGNAEWLTYECDEHSSICPLGSVTNDTYSDFITAISQEISYPESPESIIFDDILIMNMFSFGTSTSCLMVSPVFWTMVMTGFVILILLIMGILKFFKQHAKTRLMIKRIFRQADIIREGELWIGGLASLALIVLVMFAYHFSGSYLNQYPIETAPPSTFACDQTIRNAKFQTNLQSLTTPRSEDEEPIFELLDQQQFILTIDFINTQQDCDDLTITQIVHSYSQVISSNCTYNRSTVTISTTLQSHTVSLIYNFAKALSIGGFRISFYSEQIELNNKSSNTNYFVQEFNFVQPFFVFNQTMAYDPTIEYQLTRIINQTYPLDDNGLYSYNALWSPVTTSSTSDLFLTYEEYMYYGLLKTTFTISISETTYYIKNHQEPIAKRAEIIFHNLLFTIVCLELFGLIFIVIKLVGLPLANRIRRITEKRFNIIHPEHSSDTPYQSTGSSDHSSNV
;
A
#
# COMPACT_ATOMS: atom_id res chain seq x y z
N MET A 1 -69.95 -15.21 19.07
CA MET A 1 -70.15 -16.45 18.27
C MET A 1 -69.41 -16.39 16.94
N LEU A 2 -69.50 -15.28 16.19
CA LEU A 2 -68.69 -15.01 14.98
C LEU A 2 -67.16 -15.13 15.18
N LEU A 3 -66.59 -14.62 16.29
CA LEU A 3 -65.16 -14.75 16.57
C LEU A 3 -64.70 -16.22 16.79
N ARG A 4 -65.59 -17.07 17.30
CA ARG A 4 -65.30 -18.50 17.54
C ARG A 4 -65.38 -19.31 16.24
N GLN A 5 -66.27 -18.94 15.33
CA GLN A 5 -66.31 -19.54 13.98
C GLN A 5 -65.14 -19.05 13.11
N LEU A 6 -64.71 -17.79 13.26
CA LEU A 6 -63.53 -17.28 12.56
C LEU A 6 -62.24 -17.96 13.04
N LEU A 7 -62.09 -18.17 14.35
CA LEU A 7 -60.94 -18.90 14.90
C LEU A 7 -60.94 -20.37 14.52
N ILE A 8 -62.11 -21.02 14.44
CA ILE A 8 -62.20 -22.41 13.96
C ILE A 8 -61.95 -22.48 12.45
N LEU A 9 -62.34 -21.47 11.66
CA LEU A 9 -61.99 -21.41 10.24
C LEU A 9 -60.48 -21.22 10.06
N ILE A 10 -59.84 -20.34 10.83
CA ILE A 10 -58.39 -20.14 10.81
C ILE A 10 -57.67 -21.41 11.30
N LEU A 11 -58.18 -22.08 12.33
CA LEU A 11 -57.60 -23.33 12.84
C LEU A 11 -57.79 -24.49 11.85
N VAL A 12 -58.93 -24.58 11.15
CA VAL A 12 -59.18 -25.61 10.12
C VAL A 12 -58.40 -25.30 8.85
N GLN A 13 -58.17 -24.02 8.53
CA GLN A 13 -57.30 -23.60 7.45
C GLN A 13 -55.83 -23.86 7.79
N PHE A 14 -55.45 -23.77 9.08
CA PHE A 14 -54.13 -24.17 9.62
C PHE A 14 -53.96 -25.71 9.72
N ILE A 15 -55.04 -26.45 9.98
CA ILE A 15 -55.04 -27.93 10.08
C ILE A 15 -55.13 -28.60 8.70
N LEU A 16 -55.64 -27.89 7.68
CA LEU A 16 -55.47 -28.30 6.27
C LEU A 16 -54.10 -27.88 5.71
N SER A 17 -53.33 -27.06 6.43
CA SER A 17 -51.91 -26.80 6.14
C SER A 17 -51.05 -27.96 6.67
N TYR A 18 -51.07 -29.06 5.95
CA TYR A 18 -49.91 -29.90 5.63
C TYR A 18 -50.34 -31.00 4.65
N LYS A 19 -51.29 -30.69 3.75
CA LYS A 19 -51.16 -31.16 2.37
C LYS A 19 -49.90 -30.50 1.81
N PHE A 20 -49.16 -31.19 0.94
CA PHE A 20 -48.10 -30.63 0.11
C PHE A 20 -48.31 -29.13 -0.07
N THR A 21 -47.41 -28.30 0.44
CA THR A 21 -47.32 -26.95 -0.12
C THR A 21 -46.93 -27.16 -1.58
N GLU A 22 -47.94 -27.16 -2.44
CA GLU A 22 -47.83 -27.01 -3.90
C GLU A 22 -47.01 -25.76 -4.29
N ASP A 23 -46.64 -24.91 -3.33
CA ASP A 23 -46.05 -23.60 -3.56
C ASP A 23 -44.52 -23.56 -3.69
N ASN A 24 -43.78 -24.67 -3.57
CA ASN A 24 -42.31 -24.59 -3.74
C ASN A 24 -41.69 -25.67 -4.63
N TRP A 25 -42.41 -26.09 -5.68
CA TRP A 25 -41.84 -26.84 -6.81
C TRP A 25 -40.71 -26.06 -7.53
N ASN A 26 -40.64 -24.74 -7.27
CA ASN A 26 -39.60 -23.84 -7.78
C ASN A 26 -38.36 -23.78 -6.87
N SER A 27 -38.33 -24.47 -5.72
CA SER A 27 -37.13 -24.52 -4.88
C SER A 27 -36.09 -25.44 -5.55
N PHE A 28 -35.13 -24.82 -6.24
CA PHE A 28 -34.07 -25.54 -6.94
C PHE A 28 -33.18 -26.42 -6.06
N ASP A 29 -33.26 -26.21 -4.75
CA ASP A 29 -32.42 -26.82 -3.72
C ASP A 29 -33.00 -28.13 -3.17
N ALA A 30 -34.17 -28.05 -2.53
CA ALA A 30 -34.89 -29.21 -2.02
C ALA A 30 -35.35 -30.11 -3.15
N TYR A 31 -36.03 -29.49 -4.12
CA TYR A 31 -36.85 -30.23 -5.04
C TYR A 31 -36.57 -29.95 -6.53
N GLY A 32 -35.59 -29.13 -6.89
CA GLY A 32 -35.33 -28.81 -8.30
C GLY A 32 -34.24 -29.63 -8.95
N VAL A 33 -33.08 -29.03 -9.17
CA VAL A 33 -32.00 -29.63 -9.97
C VAL A 33 -31.13 -30.49 -9.07
N LYS A 34 -30.96 -31.78 -9.42
CA LYS A 34 -29.94 -32.64 -8.82
C LYS A 34 -28.79 -32.81 -9.80
N LEU A 35 -27.57 -32.82 -9.28
CA LEU A 35 -26.36 -32.74 -10.10
C LEU A 35 -25.37 -33.82 -9.66
N ALA A 36 -24.80 -34.53 -10.63
CA ALA A 36 -23.71 -35.47 -10.46
C ALA A 36 -22.80 -35.40 -11.68
N THR A 37 -21.51 -35.66 -11.47
CA THR A 37 -20.51 -35.61 -12.54
C THR A 37 -19.42 -36.64 -12.27
N ASN A 38 -18.80 -37.11 -13.34
CA ASN A 38 -17.47 -37.72 -13.32
C ASN A 38 -16.63 -37.04 -14.40
N ASP A 39 -15.51 -37.64 -14.81
CA ASP A 39 -14.64 -37.08 -15.86
C ASP A 39 -15.25 -37.10 -17.27
N ASN A 40 -16.19 -38.01 -17.50
CA ASN A 40 -16.73 -38.31 -18.82
C ASN A 40 -18.11 -37.72 -19.04
N VAL A 41 -18.86 -37.41 -17.97
CA VAL A 41 -20.25 -36.96 -18.08
C VAL A 41 -20.64 -36.01 -16.95
N VAL A 42 -21.39 -34.97 -17.31
CA VAL A 42 -22.16 -34.12 -16.39
C VAL A 42 -23.64 -34.47 -16.53
N VAL A 43 -24.29 -34.79 -15.41
CA VAL A 43 -25.70 -35.18 -15.37
C VAL A 43 -26.49 -34.23 -14.48
N GLN A 44 -27.56 -33.70 -15.05
CA GLN A 44 -28.55 -32.89 -14.35
C GLN A 44 -29.90 -33.58 -14.42
N ALA A 45 -30.53 -33.81 -13.26
CA ALA A 45 -31.92 -34.25 -13.17
C ALA A 45 -32.81 -33.06 -12.82
N ARG A 46 -33.80 -32.76 -13.66
CA ARG A 46 -34.75 -31.66 -13.44
C ARG A 46 -36.12 -32.21 -13.09
N ASN A 47 -36.57 -31.99 -11.85
CA ASN A 47 -37.90 -32.43 -11.39
C ASN A 47 -39.04 -31.64 -12.02
N ILE A 48 -38.89 -30.34 -12.22
CA ILE A 48 -39.97 -29.47 -12.75
C ILE A 48 -40.42 -29.87 -14.17
N ASP A 49 -39.47 -30.35 -14.98
CA ASP A 49 -39.71 -30.72 -16.38
C ASP A 49 -39.59 -32.24 -16.62
N ALA A 50 -39.27 -32.98 -15.58
CA ALA A 50 -39.06 -34.43 -15.57
C ALA A 50 -38.13 -34.96 -16.67
N TYR A 51 -36.95 -34.35 -16.84
CA TYR A 51 -35.90 -34.86 -17.73
C TYR A 51 -34.51 -34.86 -17.09
N PHE A 52 -33.65 -35.72 -17.62
CA PHE A 52 -32.22 -35.67 -17.46
C PHE A 52 -31.60 -34.86 -18.61
N ILE A 53 -30.68 -33.94 -18.28
CA ILE A 53 -29.71 -33.40 -19.22
C ILE A 53 -28.40 -34.13 -18.97
N ILE A 54 -27.86 -34.74 -20.02
CA ILE A 54 -26.62 -35.51 -19.96
C ILE A 54 -25.67 -34.93 -20.98
N GLN A 55 -24.55 -34.39 -20.51
CA GLN A 55 -23.49 -33.88 -21.34
C GLN A 55 -22.28 -34.81 -21.27
N PHE A 56 -21.85 -35.33 -22.41
CA PHE A 56 -20.62 -36.13 -22.52
C PHE A 56 -19.39 -35.25 -22.78
N ALA A 57 -18.23 -35.71 -22.29
CA ALA A 57 -16.92 -35.22 -22.67
C ALA A 57 -16.57 -35.61 -24.13
N PRO A 58 -15.62 -34.93 -24.81
CA PRO A 58 -14.80 -33.81 -24.34
C PRO A 58 -15.59 -32.49 -24.28
N PHE A 59 -15.38 -31.73 -23.20
CA PHE A 59 -16.01 -30.43 -23.00
C PHE A 59 -15.17 -29.28 -23.61
N ASP A 60 -14.61 -29.44 -24.81
CA ASP A 60 -13.79 -28.39 -25.43
C ASP A 60 -14.65 -27.42 -26.27
N THR A 61 -14.21 -26.15 -26.31
CA THR A 61 -14.69 -25.03 -27.13
C THR A 61 -14.90 -25.37 -28.61
N SER A 62 -14.18 -26.35 -29.16
CA SER A 62 -14.28 -26.75 -30.57
C SER A 62 -15.34 -27.82 -30.87
N ASN A 63 -15.75 -28.62 -29.87
CA ASN A 63 -16.57 -29.82 -30.04
C ASN A 63 -17.49 -30.08 -28.85
N VAL A 64 -18.26 -29.08 -28.40
CA VAL A 64 -19.31 -29.32 -27.39
C VAL A 64 -20.38 -30.21 -28.04
N SER A 65 -20.48 -31.48 -27.62
CA SER A 65 -21.58 -32.34 -28.04
C SER A 65 -22.90 -31.72 -27.61
N SER A 66 -23.96 -31.83 -28.42
CA SER A 66 -25.28 -31.39 -27.97
C SER A 66 -25.71 -32.21 -26.74
N PRO A 67 -26.23 -31.58 -25.68
CA PRO A 67 -26.68 -32.31 -24.50
C PRO A 67 -27.80 -33.29 -24.89
N CYS A 68 -27.73 -34.50 -24.32
CA CYS A 68 -28.78 -35.48 -24.45
C CYS A 68 -29.91 -35.16 -23.46
N HIS A 69 -31.13 -35.04 -23.97
CA HIS A 69 -32.32 -34.85 -23.15
C HIS A 69 -33.09 -36.17 -23.05
N VAL A 70 -33.23 -36.70 -21.83
CA VAL A 70 -33.94 -37.96 -21.58
C VAL A 70 -35.09 -37.72 -20.62
N ASN A 71 -36.33 -37.89 -21.10
CA ASN A 71 -37.52 -37.71 -20.29
C ASN A 71 -37.75 -38.94 -19.38
N TYR A 72 -38.03 -38.71 -18.09
CA TYR A 72 -38.41 -39.76 -17.13
C TYR A 72 -39.86 -39.64 -16.61
N ALA A 73 -40.61 -38.62 -17.02
CA ALA A 73 -42.08 -38.54 -16.90
C ALA A 73 -42.83 -39.45 -17.90
N GLY A 74 -42.13 -40.07 -18.85
CA GLY A 74 -42.74 -40.90 -19.91
C GLY A 74 -43.08 -42.35 -19.54
N ILE A 75 -42.99 -42.74 -18.27
CA ILE A 75 -43.10 -44.16 -17.86
C ILE A 75 -44.57 -44.59 -17.74
N ASN A 76 -45.45 -43.69 -17.30
CA ASN A 76 -46.89 -43.67 -17.57
C ASN A 76 -47.35 -42.20 -17.51
N SER A 77 -48.29 -41.76 -18.36
CA SER A 77 -48.68 -40.34 -18.50
C SER A 77 -49.30 -39.68 -17.27
N ASN A 78 -49.43 -40.42 -16.15
CA ASN A 78 -50.04 -39.97 -14.91
C ASN A 78 -49.05 -39.99 -13.72
N ASP A 79 -47.81 -40.44 -13.92
CA ASP A 79 -46.89 -40.73 -12.82
C ASP A 79 -46.03 -39.51 -12.48
N THR A 80 -46.12 -38.99 -11.24
CA THR A 80 -45.28 -37.87 -10.78
C THR A 80 -44.09 -38.40 -9.98
N ASN A 81 -43.06 -38.86 -10.71
CA ASN A 81 -41.78 -39.29 -10.14
C ASN A 81 -40.95 -38.07 -9.74
N PHE A 82 -40.46 -38.09 -8.51
CA PHE A 82 -39.68 -37.03 -7.89
C PHE A 82 -38.29 -37.57 -7.51
N ILE A 83 -37.21 -36.95 -8.00
CA ILE A 83 -35.83 -37.40 -7.77
C ILE A 83 -35.19 -36.61 -6.62
N TYR A 84 -34.71 -37.32 -5.60
CA TYR A 84 -34.02 -36.77 -4.44
C TYR A 84 -32.52 -36.70 -4.60
N ASN A 85 -31.91 -37.74 -5.16
CA ASN A 85 -30.47 -37.89 -5.24
C ASN A 85 -30.07 -38.65 -6.51
N ILE A 86 -28.96 -38.26 -7.11
CA ILE A 86 -28.38 -38.89 -8.30
C ILE A 86 -26.89 -39.12 -8.09
N VAL A 87 -26.37 -40.22 -8.64
CA VAL A 87 -24.94 -40.55 -8.64
C VAL A 87 -24.54 -41.16 -9.97
N VAL A 88 -23.28 -40.96 -10.33
CA VAL A 88 -22.65 -41.47 -11.56
C VAL A 88 -21.39 -42.23 -11.14
N PRO A 89 -21.19 -43.49 -11.58
CA PRO A 89 -19.95 -44.23 -11.33
C PRO A 89 -18.74 -43.60 -12.00
N GLU A 90 -17.54 -43.87 -11.50
CA GLU A 90 -16.29 -43.35 -12.09
C GLU A 90 -15.95 -44.05 -13.42
N ASP A 91 -16.08 -45.37 -13.48
CA ASP A 91 -15.72 -46.20 -14.64
C ASP A 91 -16.93 -46.51 -15.55
N ASP A 92 -17.18 -45.69 -16.58
CA ASP A 92 -18.11 -46.03 -17.67
C ASP A 92 -17.56 -45.68 -19.06
N ASP A 93 -16.72 -46.56 -19.60
CA ASP A 93 -15.99 -46.37 -20.87
C ASP A 93 -16.90 -46.29 -22.12
N ASN A 94 -18.18 -46.67 -22.04
CA ASN A 94 -19.06 -46.83 -23.23
C ASN A 94 -20.40 -46.07 -23.14
N GLY A 95 -20.60 -45.22 -22.13
CA GLY A 95 -21.83 -44.47 -21.92
C GLY A 95 -21.86 -43.75 -20.58
N ALA A 96 -23.02 -43.21 -20.23
CA ALA A 96 -23.32 -42.65 -18.93
C ALA A 96 -24.31 -43.56 -18.22
N SER A 97 -23.87 -44.20 -17.16
CA SER A 97 -24.68 -44.93 -16.19
C SER A 97 -25.04 -43.99 -15.05
N VAL A 98 -26.33 -43.69 -14.91
CA VAL A 98 -26.87 -42.78 -13.90
C VAL A 98 -27.75 -43.59 -12.97
N ILE A 99 -27.45 -43.57 -11.68
CA ILE A 99 -28.28 -44.16 -10.64
C ILE A 99 -28.99 -43.02 -9.93
N PHE A 100 -30.27 -43.19 -9.69
CA PHE A 100 -31.08 -42.15 -9.05
C PHE A 100 -32.10 -42.77 -8.11
N VAL A 101 -32.43 -42.05 -7.04
CA VAL A 101 -33.45 -42.45 -6.09
C VAL A 101 -34.46 -41.34 -5.91
N GLY A 102 -35.69 -41.74 -5.64
CA GLY A 102 -36.81 -40.82 -5.63
C GLY A 102 -38.06 -41.43 -5.02
N GLU A 103 -39.15 -40.69 -5.11
CA GLU A 103 -40.49 -41.19 -4.79
C GLU A 103 -41.48 -40.89 -5.90
N ASN A 104 -42.42 -41.79 -6.08
CA ASN A 104 -43.59 -41.55 -6.89
C ASN A 104 -44.69 -40.96 -6.00
N THR A 105 -45.26 -39.84 -6.44
CA THR A 105 -46.27 -39.06 -5.70
C THR A 105 -47.67 -39.15 -6.31
N ASP A 106 -47.95 -40.18 -7.11
CA ASP A 106 -49.27 -40.39 -7.71
C ASP A 106 -50.38 -40.16 -6.70
N ASN A 107 -51.52 -39.60 -7.15
CA ASN A 107 -52.76 -39.27 -6.43
C ASN A 107 -53.30 -40.28 -5.38
N SER A 108 -52.64 -41.42 -5.19
CA SER A 108 -52.77 -42.30 -4.03
C SER A 108 -52.22 -41.66 -2.75
N THR A 109 -52.82 -41.99 -1.60
CA THR A 109 -52.53 -41.41 -0.28
C THR A 109 -51.15 -41.76 0.31
N THR A 110 -50.30 -42.50 -0.41
CA THR A 110 -49.00 -42.97 0.09
C THR A 110 -47.94 -42.96 -1.01
N PRO A 111 -46.89 -42.13 -0.93
CA PRO A 111 -45.81 -42.13 -1.90
C PRO A 111 -44.99 -43.42 -1.81
N TYR A 112 -44.47 -43.86 -2.96
CA TYR A 112 -43.65 -45.07 -3.10
C TYR A 112 -42.21 -44.69 -3.45
N PRO A 113 -41.21 -44.99 -2.60
CA PRO A 113 -39.83 -44.78 -2.98
C PRO A 113 -39.44 -45.72 -4.13
N PHE A 114 -38.47 -45.31 -4.93
CA PHE A 114 -37.90 -46.12 -6.00
C PHE A 114 -36.40 -45.90 -6.14
N VAL A 115 -35.74 -46.85 -6.80
CA VAL A 115 -34.41 -46.70 -7.37
C VAL A 115 -34.50 -46.89 -8.88
N GLY A 116 -33.81 -46.02 -9.61
CA GLY A 116 -33.74 -46.04 -11.05
C GLY A 116 -32.31 -46.15 -11.55
N HIS A 117 -32.16 -46.77 -12.72
CA HIS A 117 -30.91 -46.88 -13.44
C HIS A 117 -31.13 -46.47 -14.88
N LEU A 118 -30.40 -45.45 -15.31
CA LEU A 118 -30.43 -44.92 -16.67
C LEU A 118 -29.07 -45.14 -17.31
N ARG A 119 -29.03 -45.81 -18.46
CA ARG A 119 -27.84 -45.91 -19.32
C ARG A 119 -28.08 -45.10 -20.58
N VAL A 120 -27.16 -44.19 -20.90
CA VAL A 120 -27.22 -43.35 -22.10
C VAL A 120 -25.90 -43.48 -22.86
N ASN A 121 -25.95 -43.70 -24.17
CA ASN A 121 -24.74 -43.66 -24.98
C ASN A 121 -24.49 -42.26 -25.56
N SER A 122 -23.30 -42.02 -26.11
CA SER A 122 -22.93 -40.76 -26.75
C SER A 122 -23.81 -40.38 -27.96
N SER A 123 -24.61 -41.31 -28.49
CA SER A 123 -25.63 -41.06 -29.53
C SER A 123 -27.00 -40.67 -28.95
N CYS A 124 -27.08 -40.32 -27.66
CA CYS A 124 -28.29 -39.99 -26.91
C CYS A 124 -29.37 -41.10 -26.93
N THR A 125 -28.97 -42.36 -27.12
CA THR A 125 -29.88 -43.50 -26.95
C THR A 125 -29.90 -43.88 -25.48
N ALA A 126 -31.09 -43.84 -24.88
CA ALA A 126 -31.29 -44.11 -23.46
C ALA A 126 -32.05 -45.43 -23.23
N THR A 127 -31.59 -46.19 -22.24
CA THR A 127 -32.32 -47.32 -21.65
C THR A 127 -32.43 -47.08 -20.16
N TYR A 128 -33.62 -47.20 -19.58
CA TYR A 128 -33.83 -47.01 -18.15
C TYR A 128 -34.59 -48.19 -17.53
N ASP A 129 -34.34 -48.44 -16.25
CA ASP A 129 -35.05 -49.38 -15.39
C ASP A 129 -35.43 -48.68 -14.07
N ILE A 130 -36.63 -48.91 -13.54
CA ILE A 130 -37.08 -48.38 -12.25
C ILE A 130 -37.71 -49.50 -11.43
N GLN A 131 -37.30 -49.57 -10.17
CA GLN A 131 -37.82 -50.54 -9.22
C GLN A 131 -38.39 -49.84 -7.98
N TYR A 132 -39.67 -50.10 -7.72
CA TYR A 132 -40.41 -49.53 -6.62
C TYR A 132 -40.30 -50.39 -5.36
N PHE A 133 -40.21 -49.72 -4.20
CA PHE A 133 -40.23 -50.38 -2.91
C PHE A 133 -41.68 -50.53 -2.41
N ASN A 134 -42.03 -51.71 -1.89
CA ASN A 134 -43.37 -52.00 -1.35
C ASN A 134 -43.62 -51.38 0.06
N SER A 135 -42.69 -50.59 0.60
CA SER A 135 -42.70 -50.10 1.99
C SER A 135 -42.90 -48.58 2.11
N SER A 136 -43.55 -48.21 3.21
CA SER A 136 -44.33 -46.99 3.45
C SER A 136 -43.54 -45.68 3.56
N GLY A 137 -44.11 -44.64 2.92
CA GLY A 137 -44.17 -43.25 3.38
C GLY A 137 -43.04 -42.35 2.90
N HIS A 138 -43.34 -41.05 2.85
CA HIS A 138 -42.45 -39.99 2.37
C HIS A 138 -41.13 -39.96 3.17
N ASP A 139 -40.02 -39.84 2.44
CA ASP A 139 -38.68 -39.65 2.99
C ASP A 139 -37.83 -38.79 2.04
N GLU A 140 -37.80 -37.48 2.31
CA GLU A 140 -37.05 -36.50 1.53
C GLU A 140 -35.52 -36.57 1.70
N PHE A 141 -35.04 -37.39 2.64
CA PHE A 141 -33.62 -37.55 2.96
C PHE A 141 -33.02 -38.82 2.35
N PHE A 142 -33.61 -39.29 1.26
CA PHE A 142 -33.17 -40.50 0.59
C PHE A 142 -31.88 -40.25 -0.20
N VAL A 143 -30.80 -40.90 0.20
CA VAL A 143 -29.48 -40.76 -0.44
C VAL A 143 -29.01 -42.10 -1.04
N VAL A 144 -28.24 -42.04 -2.13
CA VAL A 144 -27.67 -43.21 -2.78
C VAL A 144 -26.18 -42.98 -3.02
N GLY A 145 -25.38 -44.03 -2.83
CA GLY A 145 -23.98 -44.10 -3.24
C GLY A 145 -23.81 -45.23 -4.25
N VAL A 146 -22.77 -45.17 -5.07
CA VAL A 146 -22.43 -46.22 -6.03
C VAL A 146 -20.98 -46.58 -5.88
N ASP A 147 -20.64 -47.85 -6.03
CA ASP A 147 -19.23 -48.24 -6.09
C ASP A 147 -18.56 -47.63 -7.34
N PRO A 148 -17.29 -47.23 -7.28
CA PRO A 148 -16.59 -46.62 -8.42
C PRO A 148 -16.66 -47.47 -9.70
N SER A 149 -16.68 -48.80 -9.55
CA SER A 149 -16.78 -49.75 -10.67
C SER A 149 -18.17 -49.89 -11.30
N GLY A 150 -19.19 -49.22 -10.74
CA GLY A 150 -20.55 -49.19 -11.28
C GLY A 150 -21.27 -50.55 -11.28
N GLN A 151 -20.95 -51.45 -10.35
CA GLN A 151 -21.56 -52.77 -10.23
C GLN A 151 -22.69 -52.82 -9.20
N GLN A 152 -22.58 -52.05 -8.12
CA GLN A 152 -23.48 -52.06 -6.97
C GLN A 152 -23.77 -50.62 -6.51
N ALA A 153 -25.05 -50.27 -6.42
CA ALA A 153 -25.50 -49.07 -5.74
C ALA A 153 -26.08 -49.41 -4.37
N TYR A 154 -25.90 -48.53 -3.40
CA TYR A 154 -26.43 -48.68 -2.05
C TYR A 154 -27.19 -47.43 -1.67
N GLY A 155 -28.45 -47.59 -1.29
CA GLY A 155 -29.29 -46.47 -0.88
C GLY A 155 -29.73 -46.56 0.57
N PHE A 156 -29.90 -45.39 1.16
CA PHE A 156 -30.03 -45.17 2.58
C PHE A 156 -31.17 -44.18 2.83
N SER A 157 -32.21 -44.65 3.49
CA SER A 157 -33.38 -43.88 3.94
C SER A 157 -33.44 -43.91 5.46
N SER A 158 -34.19 -43.01 6.09
CA SER A 158 -34.48 -43.06 7.53
C SER A 158 -35.14 -44.36 8.00
N ARG A 159 -35.73 -45.14 7.07
CA ARG A 159 -36.53 -46.34 7.39
C ARG A 159 -35.90 -47.65 6.96
N PHE A 160 -35.12 -47.64 5.89
CA PHE A 160 -34.51 -48.83 5.31
C PHE A 160 -33.20 -48.49 4.60
N ALA A 161 -32.41 -49.53 4.34
CA ALA A 161 -31.26 -49.48 3.44
C ALA A 161 -31.42 -50.59 2.40
N PHE A 162 -30.82 -50.43 1.23
CA PHE A 162 -30.86 -51.44 0.17
C PHE A 162 -29.53 -51.49 -0.58
N SER A 163 -29.26 -52.62 -1.22
CA SER A 163 -28.29 -52.75 -2.30
C SER A 163 -29.03 -53.02 -3.62
N TYR A 164 -28.49 -52.48 -4.70
CA TYR A 164 -29.02 -52.62 -6.04
C TYR A 164 -27.89 -53.03 -6.98
N ASP A 165 -28.03 -54.24 -7.51
CA ASP A 165 -27.09 -54.81 -8.45
C ASP A 165 -27.38 -54.30 -9.88
N LEU A 166 -26.44 -53.56 -10.44
CA LEU A 166 -26.55 -52.88 -11.74
C LEU A 166 -26.43 -53.83 -12.95
N GLN A 167 -26.02 -55.09 -12.73
CA GLN A 167 -25.95 -56.11 -13.78
C GLN A 167 -27.22 -56.97 -13.82
N THR A 168 -27.72 -57.36 -12.66
CA THR A 168 -28.91 -58.22 -12.55
C THR A 168 -30.21 -57.43 -12.40
N HIS A 169 -30.13 -56.12 -12.18
CA HIS A 169 -31.27 -55.25 -11.88
C HIS A 169 -32.07 -55.84 -10.72
N LYS A 170 -31.42 -56.09 -9.58
CA LYS A 170 -32.06 -56.72 -8.43
C LYS A 170 -31.82 -55.91 -7.16
N ILE A 171 -32.92 -55.48 -6.54
CA ILE A 171 -32.90 -54.91 -5.19
C ILE A 171 -32.77 -56.01 -4.13
N THR A 172 -31.88 -55.80 -3.17
CA THR A 172 -31.83 -56.53 -1.92
C THR A 172 -32.02 -55.56 -0.76
N LEU A 173 -33.08 -55.73 0.03
CA LEU A 173 -33.29 -54.95 1.25
C LEU A 173 -32.23 -55.36 2.29
N LEU A 174 -31.49 -54.37 2.78
CA LEU A 174 -30.49 -54.52 3.82
C LEU A 174 -31.14 -54.34 5.19
N GLN A 175 -30.44 -54.79 6.23
CA GLN A 175 -30.93 -54.72 7.61
C GLN A 175 -31.28 -53.28 8.02
N GLN A 176 -32.36 -53.12 8.79
CA GLN A 176 -32.80 -51.84 9.34
C GLN A 176 -31.68 -51.21 10.19
N TRP A 177 -31.56 -49.87 10.15
CA TRP A 177 -30.52 -49.14 10.89
C TRP A 177 -30.43 -49.62 12.34
N PRO A 178 -29.22 -49.92 12.85
CA PRO A 178 -29.05 -50.34 14.24
C PRO A 178 -29.39 -49.21 15.23
N ILE A 179 -29.40 -47.96 14.76
CA ILE A 179 -29.77 -46.78 15.56
C ILE A 179 -31.14 -46.28 15.08
N PRO A 180 -32.19 -46.41 15.90
CA PRO A 180 -33.50 -45.88 15.57
C PRO A 180 -33.43 -44.35 15.49
N ASN A 181 -34.14 -43.76 14.54
CA ASN A 181 -34.23 -42.31 14.30
C ASN A 181 -32.95 -41.65 13.74
N PHE A 182 -32.14 -42.40 12.98
CA PHE A 182 -31.11 -41.81 12.13
C PHE A 182 -31.72 -41.34 10.80
N THR A 183 -31.46 -40.09 10.44
CA THR A 183 -31.82 -39.50 9.14
C THR A 183 -30.52 -39.28 8.35
N PRO A 184 -30.27 -40.05 7.27
CA PRO A 184 -29.08 -39.86 6.44
C PRO A 184 -29.21 -38.58 5.60
N HIS A 185 -28.15 -37.78 5.48
CA HIS A 185 -28.17 -36.57 4.65
C HIS A 185 -27.16 -36.61 3.50
N ALA A 186 -26.09 -37.39 3.64
CA ALA A 186 -25.09 -37.58 2.60
C ALA A 186 -24.43 -38.95 2.73
N VAL A 187 -24.04 -39.52 1.59
CA VAL A 187 -23.28 -40.76 1.50
C VAL A 187 -22.28 -40.63 0.36
N ASP A 188 -21.11 -41.24 0.55
CA ASP A 188 -20.20 -41.54 -0.54
C ASP A 188 -19.55 -42.91 -0.31
N MET A 189 -19.04 -43.52 -1.38
CA MET A 189 -18.55 -44.90 -1.39
C MET A 189 -17.19 -45.03 -2.06
N SER A 190 -16.32 -45.82 -1.43
CA SER A 190 -15.02 -46.18 -2.00
C SER A 190 -15.04 -47.52 -2.74
N SER A 191 -14.04 -47.70 -3.59
CA SER A 191 -13.69 -48.94 -4.31
C SER A 191 -13.50 -50.16 -3.40
N ASN A 192 -13.17 -49.97 -2.12
CA ASN A 192 -13.02 -51.06 -1.14
C ASN A 192 -14.34 -51.44 -0.44
N TYR A 193 -15.48 -51.04 -1.01
CA TYR A 193 -16.81 -51.23 -0.42
C TYR A 193 -16.94 -50.59 0.98
N VAL A 194 -16.19 -49.52 1.26
CA VAL A 194 -16.37 -48.70 2.46
C VAL A 194 -17.27 -47.54 2.10
N ALA A 195 -18.38 -47.35 2.83
CA ALA A 195 -19.28 -46.22 2.68
C ALA A 195 -19.15 -45.28 3.88
N ILE A 196 -19.08 -43.98 3.65
CA ILE A 196 -19.17 -42.95 4.69
C ILE A 196 -20.53 -42.30 4.59
N ILE A 197 -21.27 -42.26 5.71
CA ILE A 197 -22.61 -41.69 5.77
C ILE A 197 -22.68 -40.65 6.87
N ALA A 198 -23.12 -39.45 6.55
CA ALA A 198 -23.34 -38.36 7.49
C ALA A 198 -24.84 -38.06 7.61
N GLY A 199 -25.28 -37.78 8.83
CA GLY A 199 -26.68 -37.44 9.10
C GLY A 199 -26.94 -37.05 10.54
N PHE A 200 -28.20 -37.08 10.94
CA PHE A 200 -28.63 -36.70 12.28
C PHE A 200 -29.33 -37.83 13.03
N VAL A 201 -29.11 -37.91 14.34
CA VAL A 201 -29.83 -38.81 15.24
C VAL A 201 -30.72 -37.98 16.17
N ALA A 202 -32.02 -38.26 16.19
CA ALA A 202 -32.96 -37.60 17.07
C ALA A 202 -32.77 -38.07 18.54
N THR A 203 -32.61 -37.12 19.45
CA THR A 203 -32.62 -37.39 20.90
C THR A 203 -34.05 -37.38 21.45
N ALA A 204 -34.24 -37.88 22.67
CA ALA A 204 -35.53 -37.90 23.36
C ALA A 204 -36.18 -36.50 23.57
N GLN A 205 -35.43 -35.41 23.36
CA GLN A 205 -35.87 -34.03 23.53
C GLN A 205 -36.14 -33.31 22.20
N ASN A 206 -36.23 -34.03 21.07
CA ASN A 206 -36.31 -33.47 19.72
C ASN A 206 -35.13 -32.52 19.38
N VAL A 207 -33.96 -32.80 19.97
CA VAL A 207 -32.69 -32.19 19.55
C VAL A 207 -31.96 -33.21 18.69
N TYR A 208 -31.43 -32.77 17.55
CA TYR A 208 -30.76 -33.65 16.61
C TYR A 208 -29.25 -33.48 16.71
N ASN A 209 -28.57 -34.60 16.94
CA ASN A 209 -27.11 -34.63 17.04
C ASN A 209 -26.54 -35.15 15.70
N PRO A 210 -25.51 -34.49 15.14
CA PRO A 210 -24.83 -34.97 13.94
C PRO A 210 -23.99 -36.22 14.21
N PHE A 211 -24.01 -37.17 13.28
CA PHE A 211 -23.22 -38.39 13.31
C PHE A 211 -22.62 -38.69 11.95
N ILE A 212 -21.42 -39.28 11.97
CA ILE A 212 -20.74 -39.85 10.81
C ILE A 212 -20.55 -41.34 11.08
N TYR A 213 -20.95 -42.18 10.13
CA TYR A 213 -20.75 -43.63 10.18
C TYR A 213 -19.81 -44.07 9.07
N MET A 214 -18.89 -44.96 9.40
CA MET A 214 -18.13 -45.74 8.43
C MET A 214 -18.72 -47.14 8.37
N LEU A 215 -19.18 -47.54 7.20
CA LEU A 215 -19.78 -48.85 6.95
C LEU A 215 -18.87 -49.68 6.06
N GLN A 216 -18.74 -50.97 6.38
CA GLN A 216 -18.24 -51.96 5.45
C GLN A 216 -19.44 -52.61 4.76
N MET A 217 -19.49 -52.48 3.44
CA MET A 217 -20.58 -52.96 2.61
C MET A 217 -20.29 -54.36 2.07
N ASN A 218 -21.36 -55.14 1.93
CA ASN A 218 -21.40 -56.42 1.23
C ASN A 218 -22.75 -56.49 0.48
N ILE A 219 -22.82 -57.32 -0.55
CA ILE A 219 -23.97 -57.47 -1.46
C ILE A 219 -25.30 -57.64 -0.71
N SER A 220 -25.30 -58.32 0.44
CA SER A 220 -26.52 -58.65 1.20
C SER A 220 -26.56 -58.13 2.63
N SER A 221 -25.54 -57.41 3.08
CA SER A 221 -25.44 -56.90 4.46
C SER A 221 -24.44 -55.75 4.54
N TYR A 222 -24.52 -54.96 5.61
CA TYR A 222 -23.46 -54.03 5.98
C TYR A 222 -23.12 -54.20 7.46
N SER A 223 -21.93 -53.77 7.85
CA SER A 223 -21.54 -53.65 9.26
C SER A 223 -21.04 -52.24 9.53
N ILE A 224 -21.51 -51.63 10.62
CA ILE A 224 -20.92 -50.39 11.13
C ILE A 224 -19.54 -50.70 11.67
N VAL A 225 -18.52 -50.08 11.09
CA VAL A 225 -17.13 -50.23 11.49
C VAL A 225 -16.78 -49.17 12.54
N GLU A 226 -17.15 -47.92 12.28
CA GLU A 226 -16.90 -46.80 13.19
C GLU A 226 -18.08 -45.84 13.25
N THR A 227 -18.21 -45.15 14.38
CA THR A 227 -19.22 -44.12 14.63
C THR A 227 -18.57 -42.92 15.26
N TRP A 228 -18.79 -41.75 14.65
CA TRP A 228 -18.21 -40.48 15.10
C TRP A 228 -19.31 -39.44 15.36
N PRO A 229 -19.67 -39.19 16.63
CA PRO A 229 -20.59 -38.13 17.00
C PRO A 229 -19.87 -36.77 17.07
N TYR A 230 -20.49 -35.71 16.55
CA TYR A 230 -20.00 -34.35 16.77
C TYR A 230 -20.78 -33.65 17.88
N VAL A 231 -20.04 -33.12 18.86
CA VAL A 231 -20.58 -32.26 19.92
C VAL A 231 -19.72 -31.00 19.99
N PRO A 232 -20.28 -29.81 19.70
CA PRO A 232 -19.50 -28.58 19.75
C PRO A 232 -18.98 -28.32 21.17
N SER A 233 -17.79 -27.71 21.26
CA SER A 233 -17.19 -27.37 22.55
C SER A 233 -18.05 -26.36 23.31
N ASN A 234 -18.12 -26.47 24.64
CA ASN A 234 -18.98 -25.63 25.49
C ASN A 234 -18.72 -24.11 25.37
N SER A 235 -17.56 -23.69 24.86
CA SER A 235 -17.19 -22.29 24.63
C SER A 235 -17.41 -21.82 23.19
N SER A 236 -17.81 -22.70 22.27
CA SER A 236 -18.04 -22.36 20.86
C SER A 236 -19.41 -21.69 20.66
N TRP A 237 -19.48 -20.73 19.75
CA TRP A 237 -20.74 -20.14 19.29
C TRP A 237 -21.67 -21.19 18.68
N GLN A 238 -21.13 -22.31 18.18
CA GLN A 238 -21.88 -23.45 17.65
C GLN A 238 -22.82 -24.07 18.70
N THR A 239 -22.57 -23.88 20.01
CA THR A 239 -23.49 -24.34 21.06
C THR A 239 -24.83 -23.59 21.05
N THR A 240 -24.87 -22.42 20.41
CA THR A 240 -26.09 -21.62 20.25
C THR A 240 -26.93 -22.03 19.03
N THR A 241 -26.39 -22.86 18.13
CA THR A 241 -27.15 -23.34 16.98
C THR A 241 -28.11 -24.44 17.43
N THR A 242 -29.42 -24.22 17.25
CA THR A 242 -30.43 -25.23 17.57
C THR A 242 -30.71 -26.08 16.35
N ASN A 243 -30.54 -27.39 16.43
CA ASN A 243 -30.89 -28.32 15.34
C ASN A 243 -32.23 -29.02 15.61
N ARG A 244 -33.24 -28.30 16.09
CA ARG A 244 -34.55 -28.90 16.44
C ARG A 244 -35.39 -29.25 15.21
N ASP A 245 -35.04 -28.67 14.09
CA ASP A 245 -35.65 -28.72 12.77
C ASP A 245 -34.81 -29.54 11.77
N ALA A 246 -33.89 -30.39 12.25
CA ALA A 246 -33.08 -31.25 11.38
C ALA A 246 -33.86 -32.39 10.70
N SER A 247 -35.09 -32.65 11.14
CA SER A 247 -36.01 -33.57 10.45
C SER A 247 -36.82 -32.92 9.34
N THR A 248 -36.61 -31.64 9.05
CA THR A 248 -37.24 -30.95 7.92
C THR A 248 -36.15 -30.47 6.97
N PHE A 249 -36.38 -30.61 5.67
CA PHE A 249 -35.44 -30.13 4.68
C PHE A 249 -35.18 -28.63 4.86
N THR A 250 -33.93 -28.29 5.20
CA THR A 250 -33.44 -26.92 5.23
C THR A 250 -31.98 -26.91 4.80
N ARG A 251 -31.57 -25.84 4.12
CA ARG A 251 -30.20 -25.64 3.64
C ARG A 251 -29.14 -25.77 4.73
N LYS A 252 -29.51 -25.33 5.93
CA LYS A 252 -28.69 -25.39 7.15
C LYS A 252 -28.31 -26.83 7.53
N HIS A 253 -29.13 -27.83 7.22
CA HIS A 253 -28.93 -29.21 7.65
C HIS A 253 -28.43 -30.13 6.54
N MET A 254 -28.20 -29.62 5.32
CA MET A 254 -27.65 -30.40 4.22
C MET A 254 -26.17 -30.70 4.45
N MET A 255 -25.87 -31.90 4.92
CA MET A 255 -24.50 -32.38 5.02
C MET A 255 -23.99 -32.81 3.65
N SER A 256 -22.67 -32.92 3.54
CA SER A 256 -22.02 -33.49 2.35
C SER A 256 -20.87 -34.40 2.77
N VAL A 257 -20.60 -35.40 1.93
CA VAL A 257 -19.53 -36.37 2.09
C VAL A 257 -18.87 -36.54 0.73
N SER A 258 -17.54 -36.59 0.69
CA SER A 258 -16.79 -36.97 -0.51
C SER A 258 -15.52 -37.71 -0.12
N ILE A 259 -15.29 -38.85 -0.76
CA ILE A 259 -14.14 -39.71 -0.59
C ILE A 259 -13.22 -39.52 -1.79
N HIS A 260 -11.93 -39.32 -1.52
CA HIS A 260 -10.90 -39.42 -2.52
C HIS A 260 -10.25 -40.80 -2.43
N ASP A 261 -10.63 -41.68 -3.35
CA ASP A 261 -10.31 -43.10 -3.32
C ASP A 261 -8.80 -43.38 -3.32
N ASN A 262 -8.04 -42.65 -4.13
CA ASN A 262 -6.59 -42.87 -4.29
C ASN A 262 -5.81 -42.62 -2.99
N THR A 263 -6.25 -41.66 -2.15
CA THR A 263 -5.59 -41.38 -0.86
C THR A 263 -6.39 -41.82 0.36
N SER A 264 -7.56 -42.43 0.15
CA SER A 264 -8.48 -42.81 1.24
C SER A 264 -8.86 -41.63 2.15
N ALA A 265 -8.84 -40.41 1.60
CA ALA A 265 -9.17 -39.19 2.33
C ALA A 265 -10.67 -38.91 2.23
N VAL A 266 -11.27 -38.37 3.30
CA VAL A 266 -12.72 -38.14 3.37
C VAL A 266 -12.98 -36.73 3.87
N LEU A 267 -13.81 -36.00 3.15
CA LEU A 267 -14.35 -34.73 3.60
C LEU A 267 -15.78 -34.92 4.06
N VAL A 268 -16.12 -34.33 5.22
CA VAL A 268 -17.49 -34.31 5.72
C VAL A 268 -17.85 -32.90 6.16
N GLY A 269 -18.86 -32.32 5.53
CA GLY A 269 -19.29 -30.95 5.78
C GLY A 269 -20.59 -30.87 6.58
N MET A 270 -20.65 -29.93 7.52
CA MET A 270 -21.79 -29.70 8.40
C MET A 270 -22.15 -28.20 8.46
N PRO A 271 -23.02 -27.71 7.56
CA PRO A 271 -23.36 -26.28 7.48
C PRO A 271 -24.00 -25.71 8.73
N SER A 272 -24.77 -26.51 9.47
CA SER A 272 -25.38 -26.08 10.74
C SER A 272 -24.38 -25.62 11.80
N PHE A 273 -23.12 -26.04 11.66
CA PHE A 273 -22.01 -25.69 12.53
C PHE A 273 -20.90 -24.93 11.79
N ASN A 274 -21.09 -24.61 10.50
CA ASN A 274 -20.09 -23.99 9.62
C ASN A 274 -18.71 -24.67 9.68
N ILE A 275 -18.69 -26.01 9.64
CA ILE A 275 -17.47 -26.81 9.82
C ILE A 275 -17.33 -27.88 8.74
N VAL A 276 -16.09 -28.14 8.32
CA VAL A 276 -15.72 -29.28 7.47
C VAL A 276 -14.63 -30.09 8.18
N PHE A 277 -14.81 -31.40 8.20
CA PHE A 277 -13.86 -32.37 8.73
C PHE A 277 -13.12 -33.05 7.60
N TRP A 278 -11.83 -33.27 7.81
CA TRP A 278 -10.98 -34.12 6.97
C TRP A 278 -10.61 -35.36 7.77
N PHE A 279 -11.07 -36.52 7.33
CA PHE A 279 -10.67 -37.83 7.85
C PHE A 279 -9.78 -38.61 6.87
N ILE A 280 -9.05 -39.59 7.40
CA ILE A 280 -8.32 -40.59 6.63
C ILE A 280 -8.85 -41.96 7.02
N ILE A 281 -9.19 -42.78 6.03
CA ILE A 281 -9.56 -44.18 6.24
C ILE A 281 -8.28 -45.01 6.34
N ASP A 282 -8.03 -45.59 7.51
CA ASP A 282 -6.91 -46.50 7.77
C ASP A 282 -7.43 -47.88 8.19
N GLY A 283 -7.63 -48.75 7.20
CA GLY A 283 -8.22 -50.07 7.39
C GLY A 283 -9.66 -49.98 7.89
N THR A 284 -9.85 -50.23 9.19
CA THR A 284 -11.17 -50.16 9.85
C THR A 284 -11.35 -48.90 10.70
N ASN A 285 -10.43 -47.94 10.63
CA ASN A 285 -10.50 -46.71 11.42
C ASN A 285 -10.72 -45.48 10.53
N LEU A 286 -11.46 -44.51 11.05
CA LEU A 286 -11.72 -43.20 10.50
C LEU A 286 -10.99 -42.15 11.36
N ILE A 287 -9.77 -41.80 10.96
CA ILE A 287 -8.89 -40.93 11.74
C ILE A 287 -9.12 -39.48 11.34
N LEU A 288 -9.47 -38.62 12.29
CA LEU A 288 -9.58 -37.16 12.05
C LEU A 288 -8.19 -36.57 11.80
N PHE A 289 -7.93 -36.15 10.55
CA PHE A 289 -6.71 -35.43 10.18
C PHE A 289 -6.79 -33.96 10.58
N GLY A 290 -7.95 -33.34 10.39
CA GLY A 290 -8.17 -31.94 10.72
C GLY A 290 -9.61 -31.50 10.59
N GLN A 291 -9.91 -30.31 11.11
CA GLN A 291 -11.21 -29.66 10.95
C GLN A 291 -11.02 -28.19 10.64
N ARG A 292 -11.98 -27.60 9.92
CA ARG A 292 -11.95 -26.20 9.53
C ARG A 292 -13.30 -25.54 9.73
N GLU A 293 -13.28 -24.40 10.41
CA GLU A 293 -14.47 -23.58 10.74
C GLU A 293 -14.41 -22.24 10.02
N ASN A 294 -15.56 -21.69 9.63
CA ASN A 294 -15.65 -20.40 8.90
C ASN A 294 -16.47 -19.32 9.64
N GLY A 295 -16.38 -19.29 10.98
CA GLY A 295 -16.99 -18.25 11.80
C GLY A 295 -18.53 -18.22 11.79
N TYR A 296 -19.10 -17.15 12.36
CA TYR A 296 -20.53 -16.90 12.42
C TYR A 296 -20.99 -16.21 11.12
N GLN A 297 -22.15 -16.58 10.56
CA GLN A 297 -22.77 -16.01 9.32
C GLN A 297 -22.25 -16.51 7.95
N ARG A 298 -21.41 -17.55 7.90
CA ARG A 298 -21.03 -18.23 6.64
C ARG A 298 -21.36 -19.71 6.68
N GLY A 299 -22.38 -20.15 5.95
CA GLY A 299 -22.73 -21.55 5.75
C GLY A 299 -21.58 -22.25 5.05
N TYR A 300 -21.02 -23.29 5.67
CA TYR A 300 -19.75 -23.87 5.22
C TYR A 300 -19.85 -25.39 5.15
N GLY A 301 -19.46 -25.98 4.03
CA GLY A 301 -19.44 -27.43 3.85
C GLY A 301 -20.79 -28.05 3.46
N GLN A 302 -21.66 -27.32 2.78
CA GLN A 302 -22.89 -27.93 2.27
C GLN A 302 -22.64 -28.83 1.07
N SER A 303 -21.64 -28.45 0.29
CA SER A 303 -21.21 -29.18 -0.88
C SER A 303 -19.69 -29.09 -0.93
N LEU A 304 -19.08 -30.22 -1.24
CA LEU A 304 -17.64 -30.42 -1.19
C LEU A 304 -17.25 -31.48 -2.21
N GLY A 305 -15.97 -31.51 -2.58
CA GLY A 305 -15.42 -32.50 -3.48
C GLY A 305 -13.90 -32.46 -3.48
N TRP A 306 -13.31 -33.30 -4.32
CA TRP A 306 -11.87 -33.39 -4.48
C TRP A 306 -11.47 -32.99 -5.91
N SER A 307 -10.34 -32.31 -6.02
CA SER A 307 -9.71 -32.02 -7.30
C SER A 307 -8.35 -32.72 -7.36
N ASP A 308 -8.09 -33.44 -8.44
CA ASP A 308 -6.89 -34.27 -8.64
C ASP A 308 -5.89 -33.61 -9.59
N GLU A 309 -5.70 -32.31 -9.35
CA GLU A 309 -4.78 -31.50 -10.13
C GLU A 309 -3.32 -31.91 -9.88
N SER A 310 -2.40 -31.36 -10.69
CA SER A 310 -1.00 -31.80 -10.84
C SER A 310 -0.09 -31.68 -9.59
N GLY A 311 -0.65 -31.48 -8.39
CA GLY A 311 0.06 -31.46 -7.10
C GLY A 311 -0.61 -32.21 -5.94
N GLY A 312 -1.71 -32.94 -6.15
CA GLY A 312 -2.34 -33.81 -5.15
C GLY A 312 -3.85 -33.59 -4.98
N PRO A 313 -4.52 -34.31 -4.06
CA PRO A 313 -5.96 -34.14 -3.85
C PRO A 313 -6.25 -32.86 -3.07
N TYR A 314 -6.99 -31.97 -3.68
CA TYR A 314 -7.35 -30.67 -3.12
C TYR A 314 -8.82 -30.64 -2.70
N PRO A 315 -9.13 -30.40 -1.41
CA PRO A 315 -10.50 -30.16 -0.97
C PRO A 315 -11.09 -28.92 -1.65
N ALA A 316 -12.19 -29.08 -2.36
CA ALA A 316 -13.06 -28.00 -2.81
C ALA A 316 -14.22 -27.86 -1.82
N ILE A 317 -14.47 -26.65 -1.31
CA ILE A 317 -15.53 -26.39 -0.33
C ILE A 317 -16.37 -25.18 -0.74
N LEU A 318 -17.67 -25.38 -0.84
CA LEU A 318 -18.64 -24.30 -1.02
C LEU A 318 -18.93 -23.60 0.32
N ALA A 319 -18.82 -22.27 0.31
CA ALA A 319 -19.11 -21.39 1.43
C ALA A 319 -20.13 -20.32 1.01
N ASN A 320 -21.24 -20.23 1.73
CA ASN A 320 -22.35 -19.33 1.44
C ASN A 320 -22.48 -18.28 2.55
N THR A 321 -22.46 -17.01 2.20
CA THR A 321 -22.79 -15.93 3.14
C THR A 321 -24.29 -15.93 3.38
N TYR A 322 -24.72 -15.88 4.64
CA TYR A 322 -26.15 -15.89 4.98
C TYR A 322 -26.54 -14.84 6.03
N THR A 323 -27.80 -14.42 5.96
CA THR A 323 -28.48 -13.61 6.98
C THR A 323 -29.43 -14.47 7.79
N PHE A 324 -29.78 -14.09 9.02
CA PHE A 324 -30.83 -14.80 9.78
C PHE A 324 -32.19 -14.43 9.20
N PRO A 325 -33.01 -15.40 8.73
CA PRO A 325 -33.07 -16.80 9.17
C PRO A 325 -32.48 -17.87 8.21
N TYR A 326 -31.18 -17.82 7.89
CA TYR A 326 -30.46 -18.68 6.92
C TYR A 326 -30.84 -18.43 5.44
N GLU A 327 -31.02 -17.17 5.07
CA GLU A 327 -31.15 -16.75 3.66
C GLU A 327 -29.77 -16.40 3.10
N TRP A 328 -29.40 -17.01 1.97
CA TRP A 328 -28.09 -16.79 1.36
C TRP A 328 -28.08 -15.56 0.46
N SER A 329 -26.94 -14.87 0.43
CA SER A 329 -26.74 -13.69 -0.40
C SER A 329 -25.66 -13.86 -1.46
N SER A 330 -24.63 -14.67 -1.17
CA SER A 330 -23.49 -14.86 -2.06
C SER A 330 -22.71 -16.12 -1.69
N SER A 331 -22.00 -16.67 -2.67
CA SER A 331 -21.26 -17.91 -2.55
C SER A 331 -19.82 -17.76 -2.99
N ILE A 332 -18.95 -18.53 -2.34
CA ILE A 332 -17.52 -18.55 -2.54
C ILE A 332 -17.06 -20.01 -2.46
N ILE A 333 -16.22 -20.43 -3.40
CA ILE A 333 -15.63 -21.76 -3.46
C ILE A 333 -14.18 -21.65 -3.06
N TYR A 334 -13.78 -22.49 -2.11
CA TYR A 334 -12.45 -22.55 -1.54
C TYR A 334 -11.75 -23.83 -1.98
N LEU A 335 -10.56 -23.72 -2.60
CA LEU A 335 -9.71 -24.86 -2.97
C LEU A 335 -8.50 -24.96 -2.03
N PHE A 336 -8.39 -26.01 -1.23
CA PHE A 336 -7.37 -26.13 -0.18
C PHE A 336 -6.16 -26.95 -0.61
N TYR A 337 -4.95 -26.42 -0.41
CA TYR A 337 -3.76 -27.27 -0.34
C TYR A 337 -3.79 -28.14 0.95
N PRO A 338 -3.40 -29.42 0.90
CA PRO A 338 -3.41 -30.30 2.08
C PRO A 338 -2.72 -29.71 3.32
N ALA A 339 -1.52 -29.15 3.14
CA ALA A 339 -0.76 -28.52 4.22
C ALA A 339 -1.43 -27.26 4.79
N GLN A 340 -2.27 -26.60 3.99
CA GLN A 340 -2.91 -25.33 4.31
C GLN A 340 -4.31 -25.49 4.90
N PHE A 341 -4.95 -26.64 4.73
CA PHE A 341 -6.25 -26.93 5.35
C PHE A 341 -6.21 -26.73 6.88
N LEU A 342 -5.06 -27.05 7.49
CA LEU A 342 -4.79 -26.92 8.92
C LEU A 342 -4.24 -25.53 9.34
N SER A 343 -3.91 -24.64 8.39
CA SER A 343 -3.33 -23.33 8.66
C SER A 343 -4.40 -22.28 8.99
N SER A 344 -4.08 -21.37 9.92
CA SER A 344 -4.91 -20.20 10.23
C SER A 344 -4.91 -19.16 9.10
N ASN A 345 -3.84 -19.08 8.31
CA ASN A 345 -3.68 -18.13 7.19
C ASN A 345 -3.27 -18.90 5.92
N PRO A 346 -4.19 -19.52 5.18
CA PRO A 346 -3.86 -20.27 3.98
C PRO A 346 -4.01 -19.45 2.70
N ILE A 347 -3.13 -19.70 1.74
CA ILE A 347 -3.16 -19.13 0.39
C ILE A 347 -4.13 -19.97 -0.45
N MET A 348 -5.38 -19.54 -0.55
CA MET A 348 -6.44 -20.29 -1.22
C MET A 348 -6.76 -19.77 -2.62
N PRO A 349 -6.69 -20.59 -3.68
CA PRO A 349 -7.45 -20.30 -4.89
C PRO A 349 -8.96 -20.26 -4.56
N LEU A 350 -9.63 -19.21 -5.04
CA LEU A 350 -11.02 -18.89 -4.76
C LEU A 350 -11.81 -18.75 -6.07
N LEU A 351 -13.10 -19.06 -6.04
CA LEU A 351 -14.03 -18.69 -7.12
C LEU A 351 -15.33 -18.14 -6.52
N PRO A 352 -15.87 -17.01 -7.00
CA PRO A 352 -15.28 -16.14 -8.03
C PRO A 352 -14.10 -15.32 -7.52
N THR A 353 -13.25 -14.87 -8.45
CA THR A 353 -12.19 -13.88 -8.23
C THR A 353 -12.30 -12.75 -9.24
N VAL A 354 -11.35 -11.81 -9.18
CA VAL A 354 -11.25 -10.72 -10.16
C VAL A 354 -10.95 -11.25 -11.57
N GLN A 355 -10.01 -12.19 -11.66
CA GLN A 355 -9.64 -12.82 -12.93
C GLN A 355 -10.73 -13.77 -13.43
N CYS A 356 -11.47 -14.40 -12.50
CA CYS A 356 -12.54 -15.35 -12.80
C CYS A 356 -13.85 -14.91 -12.14
N PRO A 357 -14.52 -13.85 -12.64
CA PRO A 357 -15.85 -13.48 -12.15
C PRO A 357 -16.88 -14.55 -12.54
N LEU A 358 -17.97 -14.67 -11.79
CA LEU A 358 -19.07 -15.56 -12.22
C LEU A 358 -19.63 -15.06 -13.56
N TRP A 359 -19.97 -16.01 -14.43
CA TRP A 359 -20.66 -15.74 -15.68
C TRP A 359 -21.94 -14.93 -15.42
N VAL A 360 -22.23 -13.94 -16.27
CA VAL A 360 -23.30 -12.94 -16.05
C VAL A 360 -24.69 -13.54 -15.83
N ASP A 361 -24.97 -14.71 -16.41
CA ASP A 361 -26.26 -15.40 -16.27
C ASP A 361 -26.32 -16.32 -15.04
N LEU A 362 -25.19 -16.55 -14.35
CA LEU A 362 -25.12 -17.32 -13.11
C LEU A 362 -25.38 -16.43 -11.90
N GLN A 363 -26.32 -16.82 -11.04
CA GLN A 363 -26.58 -16.10 -9.80
C GLN A 363 -25.40 -16.21 -8.82
N GLN A 364 -25.22 -15.19 -7.97
CA GLN A 364 -24.17 -15.19 -6.94
C GLN A 364 -24.40 -16.23 -5.84
N GLU A 365 -25.61 -16.77 -5.74
CA GLU A 365 -26.01 -17.80 -4.79
C GLU A 365 -25.90 -19.18 -5.44
N LEU A 366 -24.84 -19.91 -5.09
CA LEU A 366 -24.58 -21.28 -5.52
C LEU A 366 -25.19 -22.28 -4.52
N LEU A 367 -25.95 -23.24 -5.05
CA LEU A 367 -26.61 -24.32 -4.29
C LEU A 367 -25.69 -25.52 -4.06
N THR A 368 -24.93 -25.91 -5.08
CA THR A 368 -24.13 -27.15 -5.05
C THR A 368 -22.93 -27.02 -5.98
N ILE A 369 -21.83 -27.66 -5.58
CA ILE A 369 -20.69 -27.95 -6.44
C ILE A 369 -20.59 -29.46 -6.65
N ALA A 370 -20.19 -29.89 -7.85
CA ALA A 370 -19.82 -31.27 -8.10
C ALA A 370 -18.46 -31.29 -8.81
N MET A 371 -17.58 -32.20 -8.41
CA MET A 371 -16.22 -32.26 -8.89
C MET A 371 -16.02 -33.54 -9.70
N GLY A 372 -15.47 -33.40 -10.90
CA GLY A 372 -14.69 -34.46 -11.54
C GLY A 372 -13.21 -34.27 -11.20
N THR A 373 -12.36 -35.18 -11.67
CA THR A 373 -10.90 -35.18 -11.47
C THR A 373 -10.28 -33.84 -11.90
N LEU A 374 -10.80 -33.25 -12.99
CA LEU A 374 -10.31 -32.00 -13.59
C LEU A 374 -11.37 -30.91 -13.82
N ASN A 375 -12.65 -31.14 -13.50
CA ASN A 375 -13.72 -30.18 -13.80
C ASN A 375 -14.54 -29.85 -12.56
N LEU A 376 -14.97 -28.60 -12.44
CA LEU A 376 -15.85 -28.14 -11.36
C LEU A 376 -17.18 -27.72 -11.95
N VAL A 377 -18.26 -28.35 -11.51
CA VAL A 377 -19.62 -28.03 -11.93
C VAL A 377 -20.33 -27.25 -10.84
N LEU A 378 -20.93 -26.13 -11.22
CA LEU A 378 -21.65 -25.21 -10.35
C LEU A 378 -23.14 -25.27 -10.65
N LEU A 379 -23.96 -25.28 -9.61
CA LEU A 379 -25.40 -25.10 -9.69
C LEU A 379 -25.80 -23.84 -8.91
N ASP A 380 -26.51 -22.91 -9.54
CA ASP A 380 -27.02 -21.71 -8.88
C ASP A 380 -28.46 -21.84 -8.38
N SER A 381 -28.94 -20.82 -7.66
CA SER A 381 -30.31 -20.77 -7.14
C SER A 381 -31.40 -20.61 -8.19
N SER A 382 -31.04 -20.35 -9.46
CA SER A 382 -31.95 -20.27 -10.59
C SER A 382 -32.01 -21.55 -11.45
N GLY A 383 -31.22 -22.57 -11.10
CA GLY A 383 -31.15 -23.84 -11.80
C GLY A 383 -30.21 -23.85 -13.01
N GLN A 384 -29.35 -22.85 -13.13
CA GLN A 384 -28.30 -22.80 -14.16
C GLN A 384 -27.11 -23.66 -13.74
N VAL A 385 -26.61 -24.43 -14.70
CA VAL A 385 -25.42 -25.27 -14.52
C VAL A 385 -24.26 -24.66 -15.29
N TYR A 386 -23.15 -24.43 -14.60
CA TYR A 386 -21.93 -23.90 -15.18
C TYR A 386 -20.75 -24.82 -14.91
N VAL A 387 -20.03 -25.23 -15.95
CA VAL A 387 -18.90 -26.15 -15.87
C VAL A 387 -17.62 -25.36 -16.08
N VAL A 388 -16.82 -25.27 -15.02
CA VAL A 388 -15.47 -24.74 -15.05
C VAL A 388 -14.52 -25.88 -15.45
N LEU A 389 -13.82 -25.68 -16.54
CA LEU A 389 -12.94 -26.67 -17.15
C LEU A 389 -11.51 -26.45 -16.69
N ALA A 390 -10.77 -27.53 -16.42
CA ALA A 390 -9.33 -27.41 -16.24
C ALA A 390 -8.66 -26.87 -17.50
N THR A 391 -7.70 -25.99 -17.31
CA THR A 391 -6.86 -25.44 -18.38
C THR A 391 -5.41 -25.84 -18.19
N ALA A 392 -4.67 -25.84 -19.30
CA ALA A 392 -3.23 -26.12 -19.31
C ALA A 392 -2.42 -25.03 -18.58
N GLU A 393 -1.14 -25.29 -18.40
CA GLU A 393 -0.18 -24.32 -17.85
C GLU A 393 -0.17 -23.01 -18.71
N GLY A 394 -0.03 -21.86 -18.05
CA GLY A 394 -0.06 -20.53 -18.66
C GLY A 394 -1.47 -20.03 -19.05
N ILE A 395 -2.50 -20.86 -18.94
CA ILE A 395 -3.89 -20.55 -19.30
C ILE A 395 -4.77 -20.75 -18.07
N TYR A 396 -5.69 -19.84 -17.78
CA TYR A 396 -6.69 -19.98 -16.72
C TYR A 396 -8.10 -20.19 -17.29
N PRO A 397 -9.03 -20.78 -16.51
CA PRO A 397 -10.43 -20.88 -16.90
C PRO A 397 -11.08 -19.51 -16.77
N ASP A 398 -11.31 -18.83 -17.90
CA ASP A 398 -12.08 -17.60 -17.94
C ASP A 398 -13.55 -17.92 -17.72
N THR A 399 -14.01 -17.60 -16.50
CA THR A 399 -15.40 -17.82 -16.10
C THR A 399 -16.34 -16.68 -16.49
N SER A 400 -15.80 -15.59 -17.06
CA SER A 400 -16.61 -14.47 -17.56
C SER A 400 -17.27 -14.79 -18.91
N VAL A 401 -16.63 -15.65 -19.69
CA VAL A 401 -17.12 -16.14 -20.97
C VAL A 401 -17.74 -17.52 -20.78
N ALA A 402 -18.87 -17.72 -21.44
CA ALA A 402 -19.54 -19.02 -21.46
C ALA A 402 -19.85 -19.44 -22.88
N PHE A 403 -19.63 -20.72 -23.18
CA PHE A 403 -20.11 -21.37 -24.39
C PHE A 403 -21.18 -22.39 -24.02
N GLY A 404 -22.22 -22.53 -24.85
CA GLY A 404 -23.42 -23.31 -24.49
C GLY A 404 -24.49 -22.47 -23.79
N THR A 405 -25.57 -23.11 -23.34
CA THR A 405 -26.71 -22.41 -22.71
C THR A 405 -27.07 -22.98 -21.33
N ASN A 406 -27.17 -24.31 -21.19
CA ASN A 406 -27.30 -25.00 -19.90
C ASN A 406 -27.14 -26.53 -20.13
N PRO A 407 -26.02 -27.17 -19.71
CA PRO A 407 -24.88 -26.56 -19.02
C PRO A 407 -24.10 -25.59 -19.94
N ALA A 408 -23.54 -24.55 -19.34
CA ALA A 408 -22.62 -23.63 -19.99
C ALA A 408 -21.18 -23.89 -19.52
N PHE A 409 -20.18 -23.61 -20.34
CA PHE A 409 -18.77 -24.00 -20.11
C PHE A 409 -17.85 -22.79 -20.10
N SER A 410 -16.86 -22.78 -19.20
CA SER A 410 -15.81 -21.76 -19.16
C SER A 410 -14.90 -21.77 -20.39
N GLY A 411 -14.42 -20.60 -20.79
CA GLY A 411 -13.43 -20.47 -21.85
C GLY A 411 -11.98 -20.55 -21.35
N PRO A 412 -11.00 -20.90 -22.20
CA PRO A 412 -9.59 -20.71 -21.87
C PRO A 412 -9.15 -19.26 -22.12
N ALA A 413 -8.39 -18.66 -21.20
CA ALA A 413 -7.72 -17.37 -21.40
C ALA A 413 -6.27 -17.39 -20.92
N ASN A 414 -5.38 -16.64 -21.56
CA ASN A 414 -3.98 -16.54 -21.17
C ASN A 414 -3.84 -15.77 -19.86
N CYS A 415 -2.92 -16.20 -18.99
CA CYS A 415 -2.61 -15.45 -17.78
C CYS A 415 -2.25 -14.00 -18.09
N PRO A 416 -2.79 -13.02 -17.34
CA PRO A 416 -2.42 -11.63 -17.53
C PRO A 416 -0.93 -11.43 -17.18
N ALA A 417 -0.33 -10.42 -17.81
CA ALA A 417 1.05 -10.01 -17.56
C ALA A 417 1.39 -9.88 -16.07
N GLY A 418 2.60 -10.27 -15.67
CA GLY A 418 3.02 -10.28 -14.27
C GLY A 418 2.35 -11.34 -13.40
N THR A 419 1.54 -12.23 -13.98
CA THR A 419 1.02 -13.43 -13.31
C THR A 419 1.44 -14.69 -14.06
N TYR A 420 1.39 -15.85 -13.41
CA TYR A 420 1.76 -17.12 -14.01
C TYR A 420 0.89 -18.26 -13.49
N LYS A 421 0.86 -19.36 -14.23
CA LYS A 421 0.25 -20.62 -13.82
C LYS A 421 1.10 -21.77 -14.35
N ASN A 422 1.71 -22.52 -13.44
CA ASN A 422 2.64 -23.61 -13.75
C ASN A 422 2.03 -25.01 -13.53
N TRP A 423 0.71 -25.10 -13.29
CA TRP A 423 0.00 -26.36 -13.07
C TRP A 423 -1.25 -26.44 -13.94
N ILE A 424 -1.60 -27.67 -14.35
CA ILE A 424 -2.86 -27.98 -15.02
C ILE A 424 -3.96 -28.08 -13.96
N GLY A 425 -5.09 -27.42 -14.20
CA GLY A 425 -6.24 -27.45 -13.30
C GLY A 425 -7.16 -26.24 -13.43
N LEU A 426 -8.02 -26.07 -12.43
CA LEU A 426 -8.97 -24.98 -12.22
C LEU A 426 -8.31 -23.73 -11.61
N TYR A 427 -6.98 -23.73 -11.45
CA TYR A 427 -6.24 -22.60 -10.88
C TYR A 427 -6.42 -21.31 -11.68
N ILE A 428 -6.49 -20.21 -10.93
CA ILE A 428 -6.27 -18.85 -11.40
C ILE A 428 -4.78 -18.58 -11.57
N CYS A 429 -4.43 -17.44 -12.17
CA CYS A 429 -3.03 -17.04 -12.32
C CYS A 429 -2.53 -16.36 -11.04
N PHE A 430 -1.39 -16.82 -10.54
CA PHE A 430 -0.76 -16.26 -9.36
C PHE A 430 0.15 -15.09 -9.74
N PRO A 431 0.22 -14.01 -8.95
CA PRO A 431 1.18 -12.93 -9.22
C PRO A 431 2.61 -13.45 -9.08
N CYS A 432 3.51 -12.98 -9.94
CA CYS A 432 4.94 -13.28 -9.87
C CYS A 432 5.48 -12.87 -8.49
N THR A 433 6.34 -13.71 -7.91
CA THR A 433 6.97 -13.38 -6.62
C THR A 433 8.02 -12.27 -6.78
N VAL A 434 8.46 -11.68 -5.66
CA VAL A 434 9.46 -10.60 -5.67
C VAL A 434 10.73 -11.06 -6.37
N GLY A 435 11.28 -10.22 -7.24
CA GLY A 435 12.47 -10.55 -8.03
C GLY A 435 12.19 -11.47 -9.22
N GLN A 436 10.92 -11.76 -9.51
CA GLN A 436 10.49 -12.48 -10.70
C GLN A 436 9.51 -11.66 -11.54
N MET A 437 9.57 -11.86 -12.85
CA MET A 437 8.69 -11.20 -13.82
C MET A 437 8.08 -12.21 -14.80
N ASN A 438 6.97 -11.81 -15.42
CA ASN A 438 6.41 -12.51 -16.57
C ASN A 438 5.97 -11.49 -17.63
N THR A 439 6.65 -11.52 -18.78
CA THR A 439 6.43 -10.61 -19.90
C THR A 439 5.40 -11.19 -20.85
N ASP A 440 4.33 -10.44 -21.12
CA ASP A 440 3.24 -10.83 -22.02
C ASP A 440 3.64 -10.74 -23.50
N GLU A 441 4.80 -11.28 -23.90
CA GLU A 441 5.24 -11.32 -25.31
C GLU A 441 4.48 -12.39 -26.12
N GLY A 442 3.15 -12.41 -25.97
CA GLY A 442 2.22 -13.13 -26.86
C GLY A 442 2.18 -14.65 -26.71
N ASN A 443 2.84 -15.21 -25.71
CA ASN A 443 2.77 -16.63 -25.37
C ASN A 443 2.36 -16.79 -23.90
N ALA A 444 1.50 -17.77 -23.63
CA ALA A 444 1.15 -18.21 -22.29
C ALA A 444 2.40 -18.76 -21.58
N GLU A 445 3.21 -17.87 -20.99
CA GLU A 445 4.39 -18.27 -20.24
C GLU A 445 3.95 -18.81 -18.87
N TRP A 446 4.16 -20.10 -18.70
CA TRP A 446 3.83 -20.87 -17.50
C TRP A 446 4.85 -20.70 -16.37
N LEU A 447 5.97 -20.03 -16.64
CA LEU A 447 7.07 -19.77 -15.72
C LEU A 447 7.34 -18.28 -15.59
N THR A 448 7.91 -17.93 -14.44
CA THR A 448 8.46 -16.61 -14.17
C THR A 448 9.95 -16.59 -14.46
N TYR A 449 10.47 -15.43 -14.85
CA TYR A 449 11.89 -15.19 -15.07
C TYR A 449 12.46 -14.33 -13.95
N GLU A 450 13.71 -14.54 -13.57
CA GLU A 450 14.37 -13.69 -12.59
C GLU A 450 14.66 -12.29 -13.16
N CYS A 451 14.39 -11.27 -12.36
CA CYS A 451 14.76 -9.89 -12.62
C CYS A 451 16.25 -9.65 -12.36
N ASP A 452 16.85 -8.66 -13.03
CA ASP A 452 18.27 -8.35 -12.88
C ASP A 452 18.54 -7.68 -11.51
N GLU A 453 19.17 -8.42 -10.59
CA GLU A 453 19.30 -8.12 -9.15
C GLU A 453 19.88 -6.75 -8.79
N HIS A 454 20.58 -6.07 -9.71
CA HIS A 454 21.38 -4.88 -9.38
C HIS A 454 20.83 -3.56 -9.91
N SER A 455 19.79 -3.58 -10.76
CA SER A 455 19.38 -2.35 -11.45
C SER A 455 17.89 -2.22 -11.72
N SER A 456 17.03 -3.14 -11.27
CA SER A 456 15.61 -3.09 -11.59
C SER A 456 14.66 -3.06 -10.40
N ILE A 457 13.49 -2.47 -10.62
CA ILE A 457 12.35 -2.54 -9.71
C ILE A 457 11.55 -3.77 -10.11
N CYS A 458 11.56 -4.81 -9.27
CA CYS A 458 10.83 -6.05 -9.53
C CYS A 458 9.94 -6.47 -8.34
N PRO A 459 8.89 -5.68 -8.05
CA PRO A 459 7.93 -5.94 -7.00
C PRO A 459 7.00 -7.11 -7.33
N LEU A 460 6.06 -7.38 -6.43
CA LEU A 460 5.09 -8.43 -6.62
C LEU A 460 4.27 -8.20 -7.91
N GLY A 461 4.17 -9.24 -8.74
CA GLY A 461 3.45 -9.22 -10.01
C GLY A 461 4.10 -8.36 -11.09
N SER A 462 5.43 -8.31 -11.13
CA SER A 462 6.20 -7.54 -12.11
C SER A 462 6.03 -8.05 -13.54
N VAL A 463 5.83 -7.12 -14.48
CA VAL A 463 5.71 -7.42 -15.91
C VAL A 463 7.06 -7.40 -16.60
N THR A 464 7.94 -6.46 -16.25
CA THR A 464 9.23 -6.28 -16.92
C THR A 464 10.34 -5.94 -15.93
N ASN A 465 11.57 -5.91 -16.45
CA ASN A 465 12.76 -5.49 -15.74
C ASN A 465 12.99 -3.98 -15.93
N ASP A 466 12.21 -3.14 -15.24
CA ASP A 466 12.33 -1.68 -15.35
C ASP A 466 13.49 -1.12 -14.53
N THR A 467 14.27 -0.19 -15.12
CA THR A 467 15.46 0.39 -14.49
C THR A 467 15.14 1.27 -13.28
N TYR A 468 15.76 0.93 -12.15
CA TYR A 468 15.60 1.49 -10.81
C TYR A 468 16.00 2.96 -10.67
N SER A 469 16.97 3.44 -11.45
CA SER A 469 17.56 4.78 -11.27
C SER A 469 16.63 5.93 -11.58
N ASP A 470 15.78 5.79 -12.60
CA ASP A 470 15.02 6.91 -13.15
C ASP A 470 13.73 7.18 -12.38
N PHE A 471 13.22 6.17 -11.67
CA PHE A 471 11.99 6.26 -10.87
C PHE A 471 12.20 6.87 -9.49
N ILE A 472 13.33 6.61 -8.85
CA ILE A 472 13.55 6.90 -7.41
C ILE A 472 14.00 8.34 -7.16
N THR A 473 14.19 9.12 -8.20
CA THR A 473 14.52 10.54 -8.10
C THR A 473 13.34 11.31 -7.49
N ALA A 474 13.38 11.48 -6.16
CA ALA A 474 12.51 12.41 -5.47
C ALA A 474 13.04 13.83 -5.66
N ILE A 475 12.16 14.75 -6.06
CA ILE A 475 12.46 16.17 -6.15
C ILE A 475 11.60 16.87 -5.09
N SER A 476 12.24 17.25 -3.99
CA SER A 476 11.63 18.09 -2.96
C SER A 476 12.09 19.53 -3.13
N GLN A 477 11.14 20.48 -3.12
CA GLN A 477 11.45 21.91 -2.99
C GLN A 477 11.70 22.23 -1.51
N GLU A 478 12.85 21.80 -0.96
CA GLU A 478 13.29 22.24 0.37
C GLU A 478 13.87 23.65 0.26
N ILE A 479 13.35 24.57 1.06
CA ILE A 479 13.92 25.92 1.19
C ILE A 479 14.37 26.09 2.63
N SER A 480 15.62 25.72 2.88
CA SER A 480 16.30 26.04 4.13
C SER A 480 16.84 27.46 4.03
N TYR A 481 16.13 28.42 4.62
CA TYR A 481 16.67 29.77 4.80
C TYR A 481 17.74 29.74 5.90
N PRO A 482 18.92 30.35 5.69
CA PRO A 482 19.92 30.47 6.74
C PRO A 482 19.39 31.27 7.93
N GLU A 483 19.76 30.88 9.15
CA GLU A 483 19.40 31.62 10.35
C GLU A 483 19.96 33.04 10.30
N SER A 484 19.19 33.99 10.82
CA SER A 484 19.68 35.37 11.01
C SER A 484 20.79 35.39 12.06
N PRO A 485 21.77 36.31 11.95
CA PRO A 485 22.77 36.47 12.99
C PRO A 485 22.11 36.83 14.34
N GLU A 486 22.71 36.39 15.45
CA GLU A 486 22.18 36.60 16.81
C GLU A 486 22.07 38.07 17.20
N SER A 487 22.93 38.94 16.64
CA SER A 487 22.87 40.38 16.82
C SER A 487 22.22 41.07 15.62
N ILE A 488 21.31 42.00 15.92
CA ILE A 488 20.61 42.85 14.94
C ILE A 488 21.16 44.28 14.91
N ILE A 489 22.21 44.58 15.67
CA ILE A 489 22.83 45.91 15.73
C ILE A 489 24.15 45.86 14.97
N PHE A 490 24.27 46.65 13.90
CA PHE A 490 25.47 46.67 13.06
C PHE A 490 26.76 46.97 13.84
N ASP A 491 26.71 47.89 14.80
CA ASP A 491 27.86 48.23 15.64
C ASP A 491 28.38 47.02 16.43
N ASP A 492 27.48 46.19 16.96
CA ASP A 492 27.86 44.99 17.70
C ASP A 492 28.44 43.94 16.76
N ILE A 493 27.89 43.78 15.55
CA ILE A 493 28.43 42.89 14.52
C ILE A 493 29.82 43.35 14.08
N LEU A 494 30.00 44.66 13.89
CA LEU A 494 31.28 45.27 13.54
C LEU A 494 32.31 45.04 14.66
N ILE A 495 31.96 45.33 15.92
CA ILE A 495 32.83 45.14 17.08
C ILE A 495 33.15 43.66 17.28
N MET A 496 32.16 42.77 17.23
CA MET A 496 32.35 41.34 17.41
C MET A 496 33.30 40.76 16.35
N ASN A 497 33.17 41.18 15.09
CA ASN A 497 34.11 40.78 14.04
C ASN A 497 35.49 41.41 14.17
N MET A 498 35.58 42.64 14.68
CA MET A 498 36.88 43.28 14.91
C MET A 498 37.68 42.58 16.01
N PHE A 499 37.01 42.04 17.04
CA PHE A 499 37.66 41.42 18.21
C PHE A 499 37.56 39.89 18.28
N SER A 500 36.97 39.22 17.28
CA SER A 500 36.86 37.76 17.29
C SER A 500 38.21 37.08 17.03
N PHE A 501 38.50 36.06 17.83
CA PHE A 501 39.62 35.14 17.65
C PHE A 501 39.07 33.73 17.44
N GLY A 502 39.07 33.27 16.21
CA GLY A 502 38.76 31.89 15.87
C GLY A 502 39.99 31.00 15.99
N THR A 503 39.75 29.69 16.04
CA THR A 503 40.79 28.66 16.11
C THR A 503 41.41 28.32 14.75
N SER A 504 40.80 28.78 13.65
CA SER A 504 41.28 28.54 12.29
C SER A 504 42.31 29.60 11.85
N THR A 505 43.29 29.17 11.05
CA THR A 505 44.33 30.06 10.48
C THR A 505 43.75 31.10 9.53
N SER A 506 42.63 30.79 8.86
CA SER A 506 41.90 31.73 8.01
C SER A 506 41.27 32.86 8.82
N CYS A 507 40.64 32.54 9.97
CA CYS A 507 40.04 33.55 10.84
C CYS A 507 41.09 34.52 11.41
N LEU A 508 42.27 34.01 11.79
CA LEU A 508 43.35 34.83 12.35
C LEU A 508 43.91 35.83 11.32
N MET A 509 43.96 35.46 10.04
CA MET A 509 44.37 36.36 8.94
C MET A 509 43.33 37.44 8.61
N VAL A 510 42.05 37.14 8.86
CA VAL A 510 40.91 38.04 8.57
C VAL A 510 40.66 39.02 9.72
N SER A 511 41.06 38.69 10.96
CA SER A 511 40.89 39.53 12.15
C SER A 511 41.65 40.87 12.06
N PRO A 512 40.97 42.03 12.14
CA PRO A 512 41.61 43.34 12.16
C PRO A 512 42.56 43.52 13.35
N VAL A 513 42.21 42.98 14.51
CA VAL A 513 43.03 43.08 15.73
C VAL A 513 44.37 42.37 15.57
N PHE A 514 44.44 41.25 14.85
CA PHE A 514 45.70 40.60 14.51
C PHE A 514 46.63 41.54 13.73
N TRP A 515 46.12 42.21 12.69
CA TRP A 515 46.89 43.19 11.92
C TRP A 515 47.28 44.41 12.74
N THR A 516 46.42 44.88 13.66
CA THR A 516 46.82 45.95 14.59
C THR A 516 47.91 45.52 15.55
N MET A 517 47.92 44.27 16.01
CA MET A 517 49.00 43.73 16.85
C MET A 517 50.30 43.60 16.07
N VAL A 518 50.25 43.12 14.82
CA VAL A 518 51.42 43.08 13.92
C VAL A 518 51.97 44.49 13.69
N MET A 519 51.09 45.46 13.41
CA MET A 519 51.50 46.86 13.25
C MET A 519 52.04 47.45 14.55
N THR A 520 51.43 47.16 15.70
CA THR A 520 51.94 47.60 17.00
C THR A 520 53.30 46.97 17.30
N GLY A 521 53.49 45.70 16.96
CA GLY A 521 54.79 45.02 17.02
C GLY A 521 55.82 45.69 16.12
N PHE A 522 55.44 46.07 14.90
CA PHE A 522 56.29 46.85 13.99
C PHE A 522 56.64 48.23 14.55
N VAL A 523 55.68 48.91 15.19
CA VAL A 523 55.88 50.17 15.92
C VAL A 523 56.89 49.98 17.05
N ILE A 524 56.74 48.94 17.88
CA ILE A 524 57.67 48.62 18.98
C ILE A 524 59.07 48.28 18.44
N LEU A 525 59.15 47.52 17.34
CA LEU A 525 60.40 47.19 16.67
C LEU A 525 61.11 48.45 16.17
N ILE A 526 60.38 49.37 15.53
CA ILE A 526 60.92 50.67 15.11
C ILE A 526 61.36 51.49 16.32
N LEU A 527 60.60 51.49 17.42
CA LEU A 527 61.00 52.17 18.67
C LEU A 527 62.30 51.57 19.25
N LEU A 528 62.45 50.24 19.22
CA LEU A 528 63.67 49.54 19.65
C LEU A 528 64.85 49.85 18.74
N ILE A 529 64.69 49.77 17.41
CA ILE A 529 65.71 50.14 16.42
C ILE A 529 66.13 51.60 16.66
N MET A 530 65.17 52.50 16.90
CA MET A 530 65.43 53.91 17.21
C MET A 530 66.12 54.13 18.56
N GLY A 531 65.86 53.25 19.53
CA GLY A 531 66.55 53.18 20.82
C GLY A 531 68.00 52.70 20.68
N ILE A 532 68.24 51.66 19.89
CA ILE A 532 69.57 51.11 19.60
C ILE A 532 70.39 52.12 18.79
N LEU A 533 69.82 52.71 17.75
CA LEU A 533 70.44 53.78 16.96
C LEU A 533 70.72 55.06 17.77
N LYS A 534 70.10 55.23 18.96
CA LYS A 534 70.43 56.32 19.89
C LYS A 534 71.72 56.02 20.67
N PHE A 535 72.05 54.76 20.92
CA PHE A 535 73.26 54.34 21.63
C PHE A 535 74.51 54.39 20.75
N PHE A 536 74.40 54.11 19.45
CA PHE A 536 75.52 54.15 18.51
C PHE A 536 75.64 55.51 17.80
N LYS A 537 76.65 56.33 18.18
CA LYS A 537 76.90 57.67 17.60
C LYS A 537 77.13 57.67 16.07
N GLN A 538 77.55 56.55 15.50
CA GLN A 538 77.94 56.42 14.08
C GLN A 538 76.77 56.44 13.09
N HIS A 539 75.52 56.25 13.54
CA HIS A 539 74.33 56.18 12.67
C HIS A 539 73.33 57.35 12.87
N ALA A 540 73.81 58.51 13.33
CA ALA A 540 72.96 59.69 13.60
C ALA A 540 72.17 60.19 12.36
N LYS A 541 72.73 60.05 11.15
CA LYS A 541 72.10 60.47 9.89
C LYS A 541 70.84 59.64 9.56
N THR A 542 70.91 58.32 9.69
CA THR A 542 69.80 57.38 9.43
C THR A 542 68.65 57.62 10.40
N ARG A 543 68.98 57.87 11.68
CA ARG A 543 68.00 58.21 12.72
C ARG A 543 67.26 59.52 12.44
N LEU A 544 67.94 60.54 11.91
CA LEU A 544 67.33 61.81 11.52
C LEU A 544 66.40 61.66 10.31
N MET A 545 66.77 60.83 9.33
CA MET A 545 65.94 60.53 8.17
C MET A 545 64.65 59.80 8.57
N ILE A 546 64.75 58.75 9.40
CA ILE A 546 63.59 58.01 9.92
C ILE A 546 62.67 58.93 10.73
N LYS A 547 63.23 59.79 11.60
CA LYS A 547 62.43 60.79 12.32
C LYS A 547 61.69 61.74 11.38
N ARG A 548 62.33 62.19 10.29
CA ARG A 548 61.72 63.13 9.35
C ARG A 548 60.53 62.50 8.63
N ILE A 549 60.65 61.24 8.22
CA ILE A 549 59.58 60.48 7.55
C ILE A 549 58.38 60.30 8.50
N PHE A 550 58.58 59.77 9.70
CA PHE A 550 57.47 59.54 10.63
C PHE A 550 56.89 60.82 11.23
N ARG A 551 57.65 61.91 11.25
CA ARG A 551 57.15 63.24 11.62
C ARG A 551 56.19 63.80 10.56
N GLN A 552 56.36 63.44 9.29
CA GLN A 552 55.43 63.83 8.22
C GLN A 552 54.16 62.98 8.18
N ALA A 553 54.18 61.79 8.79
CA ALA A 553 53.03 60.87 8.85
C ALA A 553 52.12 61.08 10.09
N ASP A 554 52.42 62.08 10.93
CA ASP A 554 51.65 62.38 12.15
C ASP A 554 50.42 63.25 11.83
N ILE A 555 49.27 62.58 11.69
CA ILE A 555 47.99 63.20 11.36
C ILE A 555 47.36 63.89 12.58
N ILE A 556 47.67 63.41 13.80
CA ILE A 556 47.00 63.85 15.04
C ILE A 556 47.55 65.20 15.52
N ARG A 557 48.79 65.56 15.18
CA ARG A 557 49.48 66.71 15.78
C ARG A 557 50.38 67.51 14.84
N GLU A 558 50.10 67.44 13.53
CA GLU A 558 50.82 68.19 12.48
C GLU A 558 52.35 68.04 12.56
N GLY A 559 52.83 66.86 12.99
CA GLY A 559 54.25 66.55 13.03
C GLY A 559 55.02 67.11 14.23
N GLU A 560 54.43 67.31 15.39
CA GLU A 560 55.22 67.67 16.58
C GLU A 560 56.07 66.48 17.11
N LEU A 561 55.62 65.24 16.95
CA LEU A 561 56.31 64.05 17.49
C LEU A 561 56.34 62.90 16.47
N TRP A 562 57.53 62.38 16.16
CA TRP A 562 57.69 61.24 15.24
C TRP A 562 57.01 59.93 15.74
N ILE A 563 56.70 59.85 17.04
CA ILE A 563 55.97 58.71 17.63
C ILE A 563 54.46 58.79 17.30
N GLY A 564 53.92 60.00 17.10
CA GLY A 564 52.51 60.21 16.72
C GLY A 564 52.19 59.68 15.32
N GLY A 565 53.13 59.78 14.38
CA GLY A 565 52.99 59.21 13.04
C GLY A 565 52.94 57.68 13.01
N LEU A 566 53.56 57.00 13.98
CA LEU A 566 53.48 55.54 14.11
C LEU A 566 52.11 55.09 14.64
N ALA A 567 51.52 55.84 15.58
CA ALA A 567 50.16 55.60 16.05
C ALA A 567 49.10 55.91 14.96
N SER A 568 49.34 56.95 14.17
CA SER A 568 48.49 57.31 13.02
C SER A 568 48.41 56.18 11.98
N LEU A 569 49.48 55.40 11.79
CA LEU A 569 49.49 54.26 10.87
C LEU A 569 48.61 53.10 11.36
N ALA A 570 48.62 52.80 12.65
CA ALA A 570 47.73 51.78 13.24
C ALA A 570 46.25 52.19 13.13
N LEU A 571 45.95 53.48 13.28
CA LEU A 571 44.61 54.05 13.08
C LEU A 571 44.15 53.90 11.63
N ILE A 572 44.98 54.25 10.64
CA ILE A 572 44.63 54.12 9.21
C ILE A 572 44.27 52.68 8.85
N VAL A 573 45.03 51.71 9.39
CA VAL A 573 44.77 50.29 9.16
C VAL A 573 43.38 49.89 9.71
N LEU A 574 43.06 50.28 10.95
CA LEU A 574 41.75 50.01 11.55
C LEU A 574 40.59 50.60 10.74
N VAL A 575 40.74 51.85 10.29
CA VAL A 575 39.72 52.54 9.49
C VAL A 575 39.55 51.84 8.14
N MET A 576 40.64 51.51 7.42
CA MET A 576 40.55 50.80 6.15
C MET A 576 39.88 49.42 6.29
N PHE A 577 40.16 48.69 7.37
CA PHE A 577 39.49 47.42 7.64
C PHE A 577 37.98 47.59 7.91
N ALA A 578 37.58 48.60 8.68
CA ALA A 578 36.16 48.88 8.94
C ALA A 578 35.38 49.19 7.64
N TYR A 579 35.96 50.02 6.76
CA TYR A 579 35.35 50.31 5.45
C TYR A 579 35.32 49.08 4.52
N HIS A 580 36.38 48.25 4.53
CA HIS A 580 36.42 47.03 3.71
C HIS A 580 35.42 45.97 4.18
N PHE A 581 35.32 45.75 5.50
CA PHE A 581 34.31 44.89 6.11
C PHE A 581 32.90 45.36 5.75
N SER A 582 32.63 46.65 5.93
CA SER A 582 31.32 47.25 5.66
C SER A 582 30.90 47.15 4.20
N GLY A 583 31.83 47.36 3.26
CA GLY A 583 31.57 47.15 1.84
C GLY A 583 31.28 45.68 1.50
N SER A 584 31.98 44.74 2.15
CA SER A 584 31.75 43.31 1.97
C SER A 584 30.44 42.84 2.60
N TYR A 585 30.09 43.39 3.76
CA TYR A 585 28.84 43.13 4.48
C TYR A 585 27.60 43.62 3.70
N LEU A 586 27.69 44.76 3.02
CA LEU A 586 26.63 45.24 2.12
C LEU A 586 26.30 44.25 0.99
N ASN A 587 27.29 43.52 0.49
CA ASN A 587 27.11 42.52 -0.56
C ASN A 587 26.55 41.19 -0.05
N GLN A 588 26.27 41.06 1.26
CA GLN A 588 25.65 39.88 1.88
C GLN A 588 24.12 39.99 1.96
N TYR A 589 23.52 40.73 1.02
CA TYR A 589 22.08 40.91 0.87
C TYR A 589 21.74 40.97 -0.63
N PRO A 590 20.65 40.33 -1.10
CA PRO A 590 19.68 39.52 -0.35
C PRO A 590 20.18 38.07 -0.13
N ILE A 591 19.73 37.41 0.95
CA ILE A 591 20.26 36.12 1.45
C ILE A 591 20.19 34.99 0.42
N GLU A 592 19.21 35.06 -0.49
CA GLU A 592 18.92 34.05 -1.51
C GLU A 592 19.99 33.99 -2.60
N THR A 593 20.77 35.07 -2.78
CA THR A 593 21.82 35.19 -3.81
C THR A 593 23.21 35.41 -3.22
N ALA A 594 23.31 35.68 -1.91
CA ALA A 594 24.56 36.02 -1.25
C ALA A 594 25.39 34.75 -0.96
N PRO A 595 26.64 34.66 -1.44
CA PRO A 595 27.54 33.56 -1.10
C PRO A 595 27.99 33.66 0.37
N PRO A 596 28.47 32.56 0.99
CA PRO A 596 28.96 32.55 2.36
C PRO A 596 29.99 33.65 2.65
N SER A 597 29.92 34.23 3.85
CA SER A 597 30.75 35.36 4.27
C SER A 597 32.20 34.94 4.55
N THR A 598 33.03 34.95 3.50
CA THR A 598 34.47 34.62 3.58
C THR A 598 35.34 35.73 4.16
N PHE A 599 34.79 36.94 4.32
CA PHE A 599 35.46 38.12 4.89
C PHE A 599 35.34 38.22 6.41
N ALA A 600 34.67 37.26 7.06
CA ALA A 600 34.54 37.16 8.50
C ALA A 600 34.90 35.74 8.98
N CYS A 601 35.17 35.60 10.28
CA CYS A 601 35.45 34.29 10.89
C CYS A 601 34.21 33.41 10.98
N ASP A 602 33.06 34.05 11.17
CA ASP A 602 31.77 33.41 11.16
C ASP A 602 31.16 33.54 9.74
N GLN A 603 31.03 32.40 9.06
CA GLN A 603 30.50 32.30 7.70
C GLN A 603 28.98 32.39 7.64
N THR A 604 28.29 32.45 8.79
CA THR A 604 26.84 32.63 8.89
C THR A 604 26.43 34.11 8.88
N ILE A 605 27.39 35.03 8.99
CA ILE A 605 27.11 36.48 8.99
C ILE A 605 26.47 36.89 7.67
N ARG A 606 25.27 37.46 7.75
CA ARG A 606 24.50 38.01 6.63
C ARG A 606 23.98 39.39 7.01
N ASN A 607 23.84 40.29 6.03
CA ASN A 607 23.18 41.58 6.25
C ASN A 607 21.66 41.45 6.07
N ALA A 608 21.06 40.42 6.66
CA ALA A 608 19.65 40.10 6.50
C ALA A 608 19.07 39.63 7.84
N LYS A 609 17.94 40.20 8.22
CA LYS A 609 17.08 39.73 9.29
C LYS A 609 15.89 39.03 8.66
N PHE A 610 15.73 37.78 9.04
CA PHE A 610 14.75 36.85 8.53
C PHE A 610 13.73 36.52 9.62
N GLN A 611 12.45 36.63 9.28
CA GLN A 611 11.35 36.27 10.17
C GLN A 611 10.35 35.41 9.42
N THR A 612 10.15 34.18 9.89
CA THR A 612 9.11 33.29 9.38
C THR A 612 7.90 33.37 10.28
N ASN A 613 6.75 33.70 9.71
CA ASN A 613 5.47 33.72 10.40
C ASN A 613 4.48 32.80 9.68
N LEU A 614 3.72 32.03 10.45
CA LEU A 614 2.57 31.30 9.94
C LEU A 614 1.34 32.21 10.04
N GLN A 615 0.74 32.54 8.90
CA GLN A 615 -0.40 33.46 8.81
C GLN A 615 -1.63 32.73 8.28
N SER A 616 -2.80 33.08 8.79
CA SER A 616 -4.05 32.46 8.33
C SER A 616 -4.47 33.04 6.99
N LEU A 617 -5.01 32.22 6.08
CA LEU A 617 -5.58 32.72 4.83
C LEU A 617 -6.84 33.60 5.04
N THR A 618 -7.46 33.57 6.23
CA THR A 618 -8.66 34.37 6.53
C THR A 618 -8.35 35.80 6.98
N THR A 619 -7.09 36.13 7.27
CA THR A 619 -6.73 37.52 7.63
C THR A 619 -6.77 38.43 6.40
N PRO A 620 -7.32 39.66 6.50
CA PRO A 620 -7.33 40.60 5.38
C PRO A 620 -5.90 40.86 4.88
N ARG A 621 -5.70 40.74 3.57
CA ARG A 621 -4.41 40.94 2.89
C ARG A 621 -4.15 42.43 2.73
N SER A 622 -2.88 42.84 2.72
CA SER A 622 -2.51 44.22 2.35
C SER A 622 -2.62 44.41 0.83
N GLU A 623 -2.89 45.65 0.38
CA GLU A 623 -2.96 46.00 -1.06
C GLU A 623 -1.67 45.63 -1.82
N ASP A 624 -0.51 45.64 -1.16
CA ASP A 624 0.78 45.26 -1.75
C ASP A 624 1.00 43.73 -1.87
N GLU A 625 0.18 42.91 -1.20
CA GLU A 625 0.29 41.44 -1.20
C GLU A 625 -0.71 40.79 -2.13
N GLU A 626 -1.87 41.40 -2.36
CA GLU A 626 -2.93 40.86 -3.21
C GLU A 626 -2.43 40.38 -4.58
N PRO A 627 -1.52 41.09 -5.29
CA PRO A 627 -1.02 40.65 -6.58
C PRO A 627 -0.23 39.33 -6.53
N ILE A 628 0.53 39.03 -5.47
CA ILE A 628 1.27 37.75 -5.41
C ILE A 628 0.34 36.57 -5.19
N PHE A 629 -0.75 36.77 -4.45
CA PHE A 629 -1.78 35.74 -4.27
C PHE A 629 -2.56 35.51 -5.56
N GLU A 630 -2.91 36.56 -6.32
CA GLU A 630 -3.54 36.40 -7.63
C GLU A 630 -2.65 35.63 -8.61
N LEU A 631 -1.34 35.87 -8.60
CA LEU A 631 -0.39 35.12 -9.43
C LEU A 631 -0.29 33.66 -9.02
N LEU A 632 -0.28 33.36 -7.72
CA LEU A 632 -0.34 31.98 -7.21
C LEU A 632 -1.65 31.29 -7.62
N ASP A 633 -2.78 31.98 -7.52
CA ASP A 633 -4.11 31.46 -7.88
C ASP A 633 -4.25 31.22 -9.39
N GLN A 634 -3.54 32.00 -10.23
CA GLN A 634 -3.51 31.85 -11.69
C GLN A 634 -2.59 30.72 -12.17
N GLN A 635 -1.68 30.24 -11.31
CA GLN A 635 -0.69 29.23 -11.69
C GLN A 635 -1.37 27.88 -11.97
N GLN A 636 -1.30 27.40 -13.21
CA GLN A 636 -1.91 26.13 -13.62
C GLN A 636 -0.98 24.95 -13.28
N PHE A 637 -1.54 23.91 -12.65
CA PHE A 637 -0.79 22.71 -12.32
C PHE A 637 -1.05 21.59 -13.32
N ILE A 638 0.02 20.92 -13.73
CA ILE A 638 -0.02 19.67 -14.46
C ILE A 638 0.37 18.57 -13.47
N LEU A 639 -0.55 17.64 -13.27
CA LEU A 639 -0.32 16.42 -12.49
C LEU A 639 0.01 15.29 -13.45
N THR A 640 1.18 14.69 -13.27
CA THR A 640 1.61 13.51 -14.00
C THR A 640 1.79 12.35 -13.04
N ILE A 641 1.20 11.20 -13.37
CA ILE A 641 1.33 9.96 -12.60
C ILE A 641 1.93 8.90 -13.51
N ASP A 642 3.01 8.29 -13.06
CA ASP A 642 3.63 7.15 -13.73
C ASP A 642 3.34 5.90 -12.90
N PHE A 643 2.59 4.95 -13.45
CA PHE A 643 2.43 3.60 -12.90
C PHE A 643 3.47 2.68 -13.51
N ILE A 644 4.26 1.99 -12.69
CA ILE A 644 5.38 1.15 -13.13
C ILE A 644 5.04 -0.33 -12.94
N ASN A 645 5.65 -1.18 -13.77
CA ASN A 645 5.45 -2.63 -13.75
C ASN A 645 3.98 -2.98 -13.89
N THR A 646 3.30 -2.35 -14.85
CA THR A 646 1.91 -2.63 -15.15
C THR A 646 1.66 -2.61 -16.64
N GLN A 647 0.71 -3.43 -17.08
CA GLN A 647 0.26 -3.51 -18.47
C GLN A 647 -1.21 -3.09 -18.54
N GLN A 648 -1.44 -1.80 -18.32
CA GLN A 648 -2.76 -1.19 -18.39
C GLN A 648 -2.95 -0.52 -19.75
N ASP A 649 -4.07 -0.83 -20.41
CA ASP A 649 -4.50 -0.10 -21.60
C ASP A 649 -5.05 1.28 -21.22
N CYS A 650 -4.66 2.30 -21.96
CA CYS A 650 -5.14 3.67 -21.78
C CYS A 650 -6.63 3.82 -22.10
N ASP A 651 -7.19 2.93 -22.93
CA ASP A 651 -8.63 2.92 -23.25
C ASP A 651 -9.50 2.42 -22.08
N ASP A 652 -8.92 1.65 -21.16
CA ASP A 652 -9.59 1.06 -19.99
C ASP A 652 -9.53 1.97 -18.73
N LEU A 653 -9.16 3.25 -18.90
CA LEU A 653 -9.01 4.23 -17.82
C LEU A 653 -10.10 5.31 -17.90
N THR A 654 -10.78 5.54 -16.78
CA THR A 654 -11.68 6.70 -16.63
C THR A 654 -11.24 7.58 -15.47
N ILE A 655 -11.06 8.88 -15.72
CA ILE A 655 -10.65 9.85 -14.71
C ILE A 655 -11.82 10.76 -14.38
N THR A 656 -12.20 10.77 -13.10
CA THR A 656 -13.24 11.62 -12.58
C THR A 656 -12.63 12.68 -11.68
N GLN A 657 -12.91 13.94 -11.96
CA GLN A 657 -12.51 15.08 -11.15
C GLN A 657 -13.70 15.57 -10.32
N ILE A 658 -13.48 15.73 -9.01
CA ILE A 658 -14.44 16.24 -8.05
C ILE A 658 -13.96 17.59 -7.51
N VAL A 659 -14.77 18.63 -7.71
CA VAL A 659 -14.49 20.01 -7.27
C VAL A 659 -15.71 20.53 -6.50
N HIS A 660 -15.55 20.83 -5.21
CA HIS A 660 -16.59 21.43 -4.35
C HIS A 660 -17.98 20.72 -4.32
N SER A 661 -18.06 19.45 -4.75
CA SER A 661 -19.26 18.56 -4.92
C SER A 661 -19.70 18.28 -6.37
N TYR A 662 -19.08 18.91 -7.37
CA TYR A 662 -19.34 18.61 -8.78
C TYR A 662 -18.36 17.55 -9.28
N SER A 663 -18.88 16.48 -9.87
CA SER A 663 -18.11 15.39 -10.46
C SER A 663 -18.17 15.48 -11.99
N GLN A 664 -17.02 15.52 -12.65
CA GLN A 664 -16.91 15.53 -14.12
C GLN A 664 -15.85 14.54 -14.60
N VAL A 665 -16.11 13.86 -15.71
CA VAL A 665 -15.10 13.03 -16.38
C VAL A 665 -14.21 13.94 -17.20
N ILE A 666 -12.89 13.82 -17.03
CA ILE A 666 -11.89 14.66 -17.73
C ILE A 666 -11.06 13.82 -18.70
N SER A 667 -10.64 14.43 -19.80
CA SER A 667 -9.70 13.83 -20.73
C SER A 667 -8.27 13.99 -20.21
N SER A 668 -7.48 12.91 -20.23
CA SER A 668 -6.04 12.94 -19.96
C SER A 668 -5.23 12.52 -21.18
N ASN A 669 -3.97 12.93 -21.21
CA ASN A 669 -3.00 12.32 -22.12
C ASN A 669 -2.42 11.08 -21.42
N CYS A 670 -2.72 9.89 -21.94
CA CYS A 670 -2.22 8.62 -21.44
C CYS A 670 -1.27 8.00 -22.46
N THR A 671 -0.07 7.61 -22.01
CA THR A 671 0.94 6.97 -22.85
C THR A 671 1.47 5.73 -22.17
N TYR A 672 1.55 4.62 -22.91
CA TYR A 672 2.16 3.38 -22.47
C TYR A 672 3.55 3.20 -23.10
N ASN A 673 4.55 2.89 -22.27
CA ASN A 673 5.89 2.55 -22.72
C ASN A 673 6.44 1.35 -21.95
N ARG A 674 6.50 0.19 -22.62
CA ARG A 674 7.15 -1.07 -22.21
C ARG A 674 6.73 -1.69 -20.86
N SER A 675 5.96 -1.00 -20.01
CA SER A 675 5.52 -1.40 -18.65
C SER A 675 5.18 -0.20 -17.75
N THR A 676 5.47 1.01 -18.22
CA THR A 676 5.11 2.25 -17.53
C THR A 676 3.93 2.91 -18.22
N VAL A 677 2.88 3.20 -17.45
CA VAL A 677 1.72 3.99 -17.88
C VAL A 677 1.82 5.37 -17.29
N THR A 678 2.05 6.36 -18.15
CA THR A 678 2.11 7.78 -17.78
C THR A 678 0.79 8.45 -18.10
N ILE A 679 0.18 9.06 -17.09
CA ILE A 679 -1.08 9.81 -17.21
C ILE A 679 -0.81 11.25 -16.83
N SER A 680 -1.05 12.19 -17.74
CA SER A 680 -0.93 13.62 -17.48
C SER A 680 -2.28 14.32 -17.57
N THR A 681 -2.59 15.11 -16.53
CA THR A 681 -3.84 15.86 -16.42
C THR A 681 -3.60 17.29 -15.94
N THR A 682 -4.32 18.25 -16.53
CA THR A 682 -4.27 19.65 -16.10
C THR A 682 -5.33 19.89 -15.04
N LEU A 683 -4.92 20.38 -13.87
CA LEU A 683 -5.83 20.65 -12.76
C LEU A 683 -6.59 21.96 -13.00
N GLN A 684 -7.91 21.93 -12.83
CA GLN A 684 -8.76 23.13 -12.93
C GLN A 684 -8.74 24.00 -11.68
N SER A 685 -8.29 23.45 -10.55
CA SER A 685 -8.23 24.12 -9.24
C SER A 685 -7.14 23.49 -8.40
N HIS A 686 -6.58 24.25 -7.46
CA HIS A 686 -5.63 23.78 -6.46
C HIS A 686 -6.29 22.96 -5.34
N THR A 687 -7.63 22.98 -5.24
CA THR A 687 -8.40 22.09 -4.35
C THR A 687 -9.31 21.18 -5.18
N VAL A 688 -8.94 19.91 -5.28
CA VAL A 688 -9.57 18.94 -6.18
C VAL A 688 -9.35 17.53 -5.67
N SER A 689 -10.33 16.64 -5.87
CA SER A 689 -10.12 15.19 -5.75
C SER A 689 -10.20 14.53 -7.11
N LEU A 690 -9.24 13.68 -7.44
CA LEU A 690 -9.16 12.93 -8.68
C LEU A 690 -9.31 11.45 -8.37
N ILE A 691 -10.20 10.79 -9.12
CA ILE A 691 -10.45 9.35 -9.02
C ILE A 691 -10.09 8.74 -10.37
N TYR A 692 -9.06 7.91 -10.37
CA TYR A 692 -8.61 7.12 -11.51
C TYR A 692 -9.23 5.73 -11.38
N ASN A 693 -10.18 5.40 -12.25
CA ASN A 693 -10.84 4.10 -12.27
C ASN A 693 -10.29 3.27 -13.44
N PHE A 694 -9.61 2.19 -13.09
CA PHE A 694 -9.14 1.17 -14.03
C PHE A 694 -10.18 0.07 -14.16
N ALA A 695 -10.54 -0.30 -15.39
CA ALA A 695 -11.59 -1.28 -15.65
C ALA A 695 -11.27 -2.71 -15.15
N LYS A 696 -9.98 -3.02 -14.96
CA LYS A 696 -9.47 -4.31 -14.51
C LYS A 696 -8.59 -4.12 -13.29
N ALA A 697 -8.56 -5.10 -12.40
CA ALA A 697 -7.61 -5.11 -11.30
C ALA A 697 -6.29 -5.71 -11.78
N LEU A 698 -5.26 -4.87 -11.88
CA LEU A 698 -3.93 -5.24 -12.35
C LEU A 698 -2.93 -5.14 -11.21
N SER A 699 -1.85 -5.94 -11.31
CA SER A 699 -0.67 -5.68 -10.49
C SER A 699 -0.03 -4.38 -10.94
N ILE A 700 0.29 -3.51 -9.99
CA ILE A 700 1.00 -2.27 -10.22
C ILE A 700 2.13 -2.24 -9.19
N GLY A 701 3.37 -2.36 -9.66
CA GLY A 701 4.52 -2.49 -8.78
C GLY A 701 4.84 -1.24 -7.95
N GLY A 702 4.47 -0.07 -8.46
CA GLY A 702 4.66 1.21 -7.80
C GLY A 702 4.17 2.35 -8.67
N PHE A 703 4.13 3.54 -8.11
CA PHE A 703 3.72 4.73 -8.85
C PHE A 703 4.50 5.96 -8.41
N ARG A 704 4.65 6.92 -9.32
CA ARG A 704 5.30 8.21 -9.05
C ARG A 704 4.34 9.32 -9.39
N ILE A 705 4.24 10.28 -8.49
CA ILE A 705 3.40 11.46 -8.64
C ILE A 705 4.30 12.67 -8.84
N SER A 706 4.03 13.42 -9.90
CA SER A 706 4.78 14.61 -10.26
C SER A 706 3.81 15.80 -10.42
N PHE A 707 4.16 16.93 -9.81
CA PHE A 707 3.50 18.20 -10.06
C PHE A 707 4.45 19.12 -10.82
N TYR A 708 3.96 19.69 -11.91
CA TYR A 708 4.68 20.65 -12.72
C TYR A 708 3.86 21.94 -12.92
N SER A 709 4.52 23.08 -12.81
CA SER A 709 3.99 24.37 -13.24
C SER A 709 5.10 25.33 -13.67
N GLU A 710 4.79 26.20 -14.63
CA GLU A 710 5.71 27.20 -15.15
C GLU A 710 5.89 28.38 -14.19
N GLN A 711 7.03 29.04 -14.32
CA GLN A 711 7.37 30.27 -13.60
C GLN A 711 6.57 31.46 -14.15
N ILE A 712 6.08 32.33 -13.27
CA ILE A 712 5.33 33.54 -13.64
C ILE A 712 6.03 34.78 -13.04
N GLU A 713 6.32 35.78 -13.87
CA GLU A 713 6.94 37.04 -13.43
C GLU A 713 6.10 38.24 -13.85
N LEU A 714 5.82 39.13 -12.90
CA LEU A 714 5.11 40.38 -13.14
C LEU A 714 5.93 41.57 -12.62
N ASN A 715 6.45 42.36 -13.55
CA ASN A 715 7.21 43.58 -13.24
C ASN A 715 6.29 44.80 -13.31
N ASN A 716 5.75 45.21 -12.16
CA ASN A 716 4.90 46.41 -12.10
C ASN A 716 5.75 47.67 -11.84
N LYS A 717 6.18 48.32 -12.93
CA LYS A 717 6.98 49.56 -12.87
C LYS A 717 6.28 50.75 -12.18
N SER A 718 4.97 50.67 -11.94
CA SER A 718 4.19 51.76 -11.35
C SER A 718 4.14 51.75 -9.81
N SER A 719 4.41 50.61 -9.18
CA SER A 719 4.25 50.39 -7.72
C SER A 719 5.56 50.11 -6.97
N ASN A 720 6.72 50.29 -7.61
CA ASN A 720 8.03 49.94 -7.05
C ASN A 720 8.11 48.51 -6.43
N THR A 721 7.39 47.55 -7.03
CA THR A 721 7.27 46.17 -6.55
C THR A 721 7.47 45.17 -7.69
N ASN A 722 8.29 44.16 -7.46
CA ASN A 722 8.46 43.03 -8.37
C ASN A 722 7.79 41.79 -7.76
N TYR A 723 7.02 41.07 -8.58
CA TYR A 723 6.35 39.84 -8.16
C TYR A 723 6.88 38.67 -8.98
N PHE A 724 7.25 37.60 -8.29
CA PHE A 724 7.88 36.42 -8.87
C PHE A 724 7.28 35.16 -8.26
N VAL A 725 6.72 34.28 -9.08
CA VAL A 725 6.25 32.95 -8.65
C VAL A 725 7.18 31.91 -9.27
N GLN A 726 7.81 31.11 -8.44
CA GLN A 726 8.72 30.05 -8.86
C GLN A 726 8.00 28.93 -9.60
N GLU A 727 8.73 28.21 -10.45
CA GLU A 727 8.25 26.95 -11.00
C GLU A 727 7.90 25.98 -9.87
N PHE A 728 6.79 25.26 -10.03
CA PHE A 728 6.43 24.20 -9.11
C PHE A 728 6.89 22.88 -9.73
N ASN A 729 7.96 22.29 -9.21
CA ASN A 729 8.51 21.03 -9.69
C ASN A 729 8.72 20.10 -8.50
N PHE A 730 7.79 19.17 -8.33
CA PHE A 730 7.79 18.20 -7.25
C PHE A 730 7.60 16.81 -7.81
N VAL A 731 8.38 15.85 -7.32
CA VAL A 731 8.31 14.45 -7.73
C VAL A 731 8.45 13.55 -6.51
N GLN A 732 7.48 12.67 -6.29
CA GLN A 732 7.51 11.69 -5.20
C GLN A 732 7.17 10.28 -5.71
N PRO A 733 8.11 9.32 -5.59
CA PRO A 733 7.87 7.91 -5.87
C PRO A 733 7.29 7.18 -4.65
N PHE A 734 6.40 6.22 -4.91
CA PHE A 734 5.80 5.31 -3.94
C PHE A 734 6.00 3.88 -4.43
N PHE A 735 6.73 3.08 -3.66
CA PHE A 735 6.92 1.66 -3.94
C PHE A 735 7.33 0.91 -2.68
N VAL A 736 7.01 -0.38 -2.62
CA VAL A 736 7.45 -1.31 -1.60
C VAL A 736 7.84 -2.60 -2.29
N PHE A 737 9.07 -3.08 -2.09
CA PHE A 737 9.62 -4.20 -2.87
C PHE A 737 8.82 -5.50 -2.75
N ASN A 738 8.24 -5.80 -1.59
CA ASN A 738 7.53 -7.05 -1.33
C ASN A 738 6.01 -6.96 -1.45
N GLN A 739 5.51 -5.90 -2.07
CA GLN A 739 4.09 -5.62 -2.16
C GLN A 739 3.74 -5.05 -3.55
N THR A 740 2.46 -5.10 -3.89
CA THR A 740 1.90 -4.45 -5.09
C THR A 740 0.90 -3.40 -4.65
N MET A 741 0.57 -2.43 -5.50
CA MET A 741 -0.40 -1.39 -5.17
C MET A 741 -1.75 -2.00 -4.77
N ALA A 742 -2.40 -1.41 -3.77
CA ALA A 742 -3.75 -1.81 -3.37
C ALA A 742 -4.78 -1.52 -4.46
N TYR A 743 -5.97 -2.11 -4.32
CA TYR A 743 -7.08 -1.88 -5.25
C TYR A 743 -7.86 -0.58 -5.01
N ASP A 744 -7.82 -0.02 -3.79
CA ASP A 744 -8.44 1.30 -3.48
C ASP A 744 -7.52 2.28 -2.71
N PRO A 745 -6.29 2.54 -3.20
CA PRO A 745 -5.34 3.40 -2.50
C PRO A 745 -5.77 4.86 -2.58
N THR A 746 -5.64 5.55 -1.44
CA THR A 746 -5.94 6.98 -1.31
C THR A 746 -4.71 7.75 -0.85
N ILE A 747 -4.41 8.85 -1.54
CA ILE A 747 -3.32 9.77 -1.19
C ILE A 747 -3.88 11.16 -1.01
N GLU A 748 -3.46 11.83 0.06
CA GLU A 748 -3.80 13.21 0.32
C GLU A 748 -2.54 14.09 0.21
N TYR A 749 -2.64 15.14 -0.60
CA TYR A 749 -1.69 16.22 -0.72
C TYR A 749 -2.26 17.49 -0.09
N GLN A 750 -1.49 18.10 0.81
CA GLN A 750 -1.76 19.43 1.34
C GLN A 750 -0.75 20.41 0.75
N LEU A 751 -1.25 21.38 -0.03
CA LEU A 751 -0.45 22.42 -0.65
C LEU A 751 -0.40 23.64 0.27
N THR A 752 0.82 24.03 0.65
CA THR A 752 1.08 25.22 1.45
C THR A 752 1.67 26.31 0.57
N ARG A 753 1.08 27.52 0.62
CA ARG A 753 1.65 28.71 -0.02
C ARG A 753 2.82 29.23 0.83
N ILE A 754 3.96 29.48 0.21
CA ILE A 754 5.11 30.13 0.85
C ILE A 754 5.38 31.44 0.11
N ILE A 755 5.34 32.55 0.84
CA ILE A 755 5.53 33.91 0.31
C ILE A 755 6.70 34.57 1.03
N ASN A 756 7.66 35.03 0.26
CA ASN A 756 8.86 35.71 0.70
C ASN A 756 8.77 37.19 0.31
N GLN A 757 8.90 38.07 1.29
CA GLN A 757 8.92 39.51 1.12
C GLN A 757 10.32 40.04 1.42
N THR A 758 11.01 40.53 0.40
CA THR A 758 12.36 41.08 0.50
C THR A 758 12.31 42.60 0.42
N TYR A 759 12.75 43.27 1.48
CA TYR A 759 12.80 44.73 1.57
C TYR A 759 13.98 45.31 0.77
N PRO A 760 13.90 46.53 0.25
CA PRO A 760 15.01 47.13 -0.47
C PRO A 760 16.18 47.53 0.46
N LEU A 761 17.40 47.46 -0.10
CA LEU A 761 18.64 47.88 0.59
C LEU A 761 18.77 49.42 0.74
N ASP A 762 18.13 50.16 -0.17
CA ASP A 762 18.08 51.62 -0.22
C ASP A 762 16.62 52.09 -0.07
N ASP A 763 16.40 53.30 0.47
CA ASP A 763 15.04 53.82 0.73
C ASP A 763 14.19 54.03 -0.54
N ASN A 764 14.83 54.08 -1.71
CA ASN A 764 14.18 54.19 -3.02
C ASN A 764 14.17 52.87 -3.81
N GLY A 765 14.59 51.75 -3.21
CA GLY A 765 14.66 50.47 -3.89
C GLY A 765 13.30 49.80 -4.07
N LEU A 766 13.28 48.75 -4.91
CA LEU A 766 12.07 47.97 -5.18
C LEU A 766 11.87 46.91 -4.09
N TYR A 767 10.63 46.73 -3.65
CA TYR A 767 10.23 45.56 -2.88
C TYR A 767 10.14 44.35 -3.82
N SER A 768 10.56 43.18 -3.34
CA SER A 768 10.44 41.94 -4.10
C SER A 768 9.58 40.94 -3.34
N TYR A 769 8.54 40.43 -3.99
CA TYR A 769 7.74 39.31 -3.52
C TYR A 769 8.08 38.08 -4.34
N ASN A 770 8.50 37.01 -3.67
CA ASN A 770 8.75 35.70 -4.27
C ASN A 770 7.79 34.68 -3.64
N ALA A 771 7.09 33.88 -4.43
CA ALA A 771 6.20 32.84 -3.91
C ALA A 771 6.38 31.48 -4.60
N LEU A 772 6.03 30.43 -3.86
CA LEU A 772 6.04 29.04 -4.33
C LEU A 772 5.05 28.18 -3.55
N TRP A 773 4.81 26.98 -4.09
CA TRP A 773 3.95 25.96 -3.48
C TRP A 773 4.79 24.85 -2.86
N SER A 774 4.46 24.45 -1.63
CA SER A 774 5.10 23.34 -0.93
C SER A 774 4.07 22.25 -0.62
N PRO A 775 4.18 21.07 -1.27
CA PRO A 775 3.27 19.95 -1.04
C PRO A 775 3.75 19.09 0.14
N VAL A 776 2.80 18.65 0.96
CA VAL A 776 3.01 17.66 2.01
C VAL A 776 2.07 16.48 1.76
N THR A 777 2.60 15.26 1.74
CA THR A 777 1.80 14.05 1.64
C THR A 777 1.46 13.46 3.00
N THR A 778 0.22 13.01 3.13
CA THR A 778 -0.21 12.17 4.25
C THR A 778 -0.75 10.86 3.69
N SER A 779 0.00 9.77 3.84
CA SER A 779 -0.44 8.43 3.47
C SER A 779 0.19 7.37 4.37
N SER A 780 -0.56 6.31 4.65
CA SER A 780 -0.04 5.09 5.30
C SER A 780 0.41 4.12 4.22
N THR A 781 1.61 3.55 4.36
CA THR A 781 2.10 2.53 3.42
C THR A 781 1.24 1.26 3.41
N SER A 782 0.58 0.94 4.54
CA SER A 782 -0.33 -0.21 4.64
C SER A 782 -1.58 -0.10 3.76
N ASP A 783 -2.00 1.13 3.47
CA ASP A 783 -3.25 1.39 2.75
C ASP A 783 -2.96 1.52 1.25
N LEU A 784 -1.70 1.75 0.89
CA LEU A 784 -1.24 1.93 -0.48
C LEU A 784 -0.82 0.62 -1.15
N PHE A 785 -0.41 -0.38 -0.37
CA PHE A 785 0.24 -1.59 -0.88
C PHE A 785 -0.26 -2.85 -0.18
N LEU A 786 -0.44 -3.92 -0.95
CA LEU A 786 -0.88 -5.25 -0.51
C LEU A 786 0.27 -6.25 -0.57
N THR A 787 0.36 -7.10 0.44
CA THR A 787 1.20 -8.29 0.44
C THR A 787 0.66 -9.36 -0.52
N TYR A 788 1.47 -10.39 -0.81
CA TYR A 788 1.05 -11.53 -1.62
C TYR A 788 -0.23 -12.19 -1.12
N GLU A 789 -0.34 -12.42 0.19
CA GLU A 789 -1.51 -13.05 0.80
C GLU A 789 -2.76 -12.17 0.66
N GLU A 790 -2.62 -10.86 0.86
CA GLU A 790 -3.71 -9.90 0.73
C GLU A 790 -4.16 -9.79 -0.73
N TYR A 791 -3.23 -9.71 -1.69
CA TYR A 791 -3.55 -9.67 -3.12
C TYR A 791 -4.42 -10.86 -3.55
N MET A 792 -4.10 -12.07 -3.06
CA MET A 792 -4.88 -13.28 -3.35
C MET A 792 -6.26 -13.29 -2.66
N TYR A 793 -6.43 -12.57 -1.56
CA TYR A 793 -7.68 -12.54 -0.78
C TYR A 793 -8.65 -11.44 -1.24
N TYR A 794 -8.14 -10.32 -1.78
CA TYR A 794 -8.96 -9.19 -2.20
C TYR A 794 -9.63 -9.45 -3.57
N GLY A 795 -10.93 -9.72 -3.56
CA GLY A 795 -11.76 -9.99 -4.75
C GLY A 795 -12.30 -8.75 -5.49
N LEU A 796 -11.57 -7.63 -5.52
CA LEU A 796 -12.07 -6.38 -6.14
C LEU A 796 -11.84 -6.37 -7.66
N LEU A 797 -12.93 -6.34 -8.44
CA LEU A 797 -12.92 -6.40 -9.92
C LEU A 797 -12.22 -5.23 -10.64
N LYS A 798 -11.85 -4.18 -9.90
CA LYS A 798 -11.32 -2.93 -10.43
C LYS A 798 -10.32 -2.31 -9.46
N THR A 799 -9.35 -1.58 -10.00
CA THR A 799 -8.47 -0.71 -9.22
C THR A 799 -9.01 0.73 -9.30
N THR A 800 -9.23 1.36 -8.16
CA THR A 800 -9.59 2.77 -8.04
C THR A 800 -8.49 3.49 -7.28
N PHE A 801 -7.82 4.47 -7.90
CA PHE A 801 -6.80 5.27 -7.23
C PHE A 801 -7.33 6.67 -6.99
N THR A 802 -7.31 7.10 -5.73
CA THR A 802 -7.83 8.40 -5.32
C THR A 802 -6.71 9.33 -4.87
N ILE A 803 -6.63 10.52 -5.48
CA ILE A 803 -5.75 11.60 -5.03
C ILE A 803 -6.64 12.76 -4.58
N SER A 804 -6.52 13.17 -3.32
CA SER A 804 -7.11 14.40 -2.82
C SER A 804 -6.04 15.47 -2.69
N ILE A 805 -6.27 16.63 -3.31
CA ILE A 805 -5.41 17.79 -3.24
C ILE A 805 -6.21 18.88 -2.54
N SER A 806 -5.64 19.41 -1.47
CA SER A 806 -6.24 20.48 -0.68
C SER A 806 -5.21 21.55 -0.36
N GLU A 807 -5.68 22.76 -0.11
CA GLU A 807 -4.83 23.84 0.38
C GLU A 807 -4.88 23.90 1.91
N THR A 808 -3.75 24.25 2.53
CA THR A 808 -3.70 24.53 3.96
C THR A 808 -4.49 25.81 4.28
N THR A 809 -5.08 25.88 5.48
CA THR A 809 -5.80 27.08 5.95
C THR A 809 -4.90 28.26 6.34
N TYR A 810 -3.59 28.06 6.21
CA TYR A 810 -2.53 29.01 6.50
C TYR A 810 -1.53 29.06 5.34
N TYR A 811 -0.72 30.11 5.33
CA TYR A 811 0.45 30.26 4.48
C TYR A 811 1.66 30.64 5.32
N ILE A 812 2.84 30.36 4.79
CA ILE A 812 4.11 30.74 5.42
C ILE A 812 4.54 32.06 4.81
N LYS A 813 4.68 33.08 5.65
CA LYS A 813 5.19 34.38 5.23
C LYS A 813 6.58 34.58 5.81
N ASN A 814 7.55 34.69 4.93
CA ASN A 814 8.92 35.02 5.25
C ASN A 814 9.17 36.49 4.98
N HIS A 815 9.66 37.20 5.99
CA HIS A 815 10.10 38.58 5.87
C HIS A 815 11.61 38.62 5.89
N GLN A 816 12.19 39.34 4.94
CA GLN A 816 13.61 39.58 4.87
C GLN A 816 13.90 41.08 4.78
N GLU A 817 14.48 41.64 5.83
CA GLU A 817 14.91 43.04 5.88
C GLU A 817 16.42 43.15 6.04
N PRO A 818 17.08 44.16 5.47
CA PRO A 818 18.49 44.38 5.71
C PRO A 818 18.71 44.78 7.19
N ILE A 819 19.70 44.18 7.86
CA ILE A 819 20.04 44.54 9.24
C ILE A 819 20.52 45.99 9.32
N ALA A 820 21.31 46.41 8.33
CA ALA A 820 21.72 47.79 8.18
C ALA A 820 21.65 48.23 6.73
N LYS A 821 21.04 49.39 6.51
CA LYS A 821 20.92 50.02 5.20
C LYS A 821 22.23 50.68 4.79
N ARG A 822 22.37 50.99 3.49
CA ARG A 822 23.57 51.64 2.95
C ARG A 822 23.92 52.95 3.65
N ALA A 823 22.92 53.81 3.89
CA ALA A 823 23.11 55.08 4.57
C ALA A 823 23.55 54.92 6.04
N GLU A 824 22.99 53.93 6.72
CA GLU A 824 23.29 53.61 8.11
C GLU A 824 24.72 53.11 8.25
N ILE A 825 25.15 52.16 7.42
CA ILE A 825 26.53 51.66 7.41
C ILE A 825 27.54 52.79 7.17
N ILE A 826 27.24 53.74 6.27
CA ILE A 826 28.11 54.89 6.04
C ILE A 826 28.21 55.78 7.29
N PHE A 827 27.08 56.04 7.95
CA PHE A 827 27.02 56.84 9.17
C PHE A 827 27.78 56.18 10.32
N HIS A 828 27.55 54.90 10.56
CA HIS A 828 28.21 54.14 11.63
C HIS A 828 29.72 53.99 11.40
N ASN A 829 30.18 53.80 10.16
CA ASN A 829 31.62 53.83 9.86
C ASN A 829 32.28 55.19 10.14
N LEU A 830 31.57 56.29 9.85
CA LEU A 830 32.07 57.63 10.14
C LEU A 830 32.13 57.87 11.65
N LEU A 831 31.08 57.47 12.38
CA LEU A 831 31.05 57.53 13.84
C LEU A 831 32.18 56.70 14.45
N PHE A 832 32.36 55.46 14.00
CA PHE A 832 33.43 54.56 14.44
C PHE A 832 34.82 55.17 14.22
N THR A 833 35.03 55.81 13.06
CA THR A 833 36.29 56.50 12.74
C THR A 833 36.56 57.64 13.72
N ILE A 834 35.54 58.44 14.06
CA ILE A 834 35.64 59.53 15.04
C ILE A 834 35.96 58.99 16.44
N VAL A 835 35.25 57.95 16.89
CA VAL A 835 35.48 57.31 18.20
C VAL A 835 36.91 56.75 18.29
N CYS A 836 37.40 56.11 17.22
CA CYS A 836 38.80 55.66 17.17
C CYS A 836 39.77 56.84 17.30
N LEU A 837 39.56 57.93 16.55
CA LEU A 837 40.38 59.14 16.64
C LEU A 837 40.39 59.73 18.06
N GLU A 838 39.23 59.79 18.72
CA GLU A 838 39.09 60.29 20.09
C GLU A 838 39.78 59.38 21.11
N LEU A 839 39.61 58.06 21.00
CA LEU A 839 40.25 57.08 21.89
C LEU A 839 41.78 57.15 21.77
N PHE A 840 42.32 57.20 20.55
CA PHE A 840 43.75 57.36 20.32
C PHE A 840 44.25 58.73 20.81
N GLY A 841 43.47 59.79 20.64
CA GLY A 841 43.73 61.10 21.22
C GLY A 841 43.80 61.07 22.75
N LEU A 842 42.88 60.36 23.40
CA LEU A 842 42.82 60.21 24.85
C LEU A 842 43.98 59.37 25.39
N ILE A 843 44.28 58.21 24.77
CA ILE A 843 45.46 57.38 25.11
C ILE A 843 46.74 58.21 25.01
N PHE A 844 46.85 59.03 23.95
CA PHE A 844 47.98 59.92 23.78
C PHE A 844 48.07 60.99 24.87
N ILE A 845 46.95 61.61 25.24
CA ILE A 845 46.89 62.56 26.37
C ILE A 845 47.34 61.89 27.67
N VAL A 846 46.89 60.66 27.95
CA VAL A 846 47.30 59.89 29.12
C VAL A 846 48.79 59.57 29.10
N ILE A 847 49.34 59.12 27.97
CA ILE A 847 50.79 58.87 27.82
C ILE A 847 51.58 60.16 28.04
N LYS A 848 51.10 61.30 27.55
CA LYS A 848 51.78 62.60 27.68
C LYS A 848 51.72 63.17 29.10
N LEU A 849 50.55 63.12 29.73
CA LEU A 849 50.32 63.71 31.05
C LEU A 849 50.75 62.81 32.21
N VAL A 850 50.69 61.49 32.04
CA VAL A 850 50.97 60.51 33.10
C VAL A 850 52.23 59.70 32.76
N GLY A 851 52.28 59.09 31.58
CA GLY A 851 53.36 58.18 31.20
C GLY A 851 54.75 58.83 31.12
N LEU A 852 54.87 59.94 30.39
CA LEU A 852 56.10 60.71 30.24
C LEU A 852 56.67 61.22 31.58
N PRO A 853 55.88 61.84 32.48
CA PRO A 853 56.38 62.24 33.78
C PRO A 853 56.76 61.05 34.68
N LEU A 854 56.03 59.93 34.64
CA LEU A 854 56.41 58.71 35.36
C LEU A 854 57.73 58.13 34.83
N ALA A 855 57.89 58.02 33.51
CA ALA A 855 59.10 57.54 32.88
C ALA A 855 60.31 58.41 33.22
N ASN A 856 60.14 59.74 33.22
CA ASN A 856 61.18 60.68 33.65
C ASN A 856 61.51 60.54 35.15
N ARG A 857 60.53 60.23 35.99
CA ARG A 857 60.72 59.99 37.43
C ARG A 857 61.46 58.66 37.68
N ILE A 858 61.09 57.59 36.98
CA ILE A 858 61.77 56.29 37.04
C ILE A 858 63.21 56.44 36.55
N ARG A 859 63.45 57.12 35.42
CA ARG A 859 64.80 57.36 34.88
C ARG A 859 65.71 58.09 35.88
N ARG A 860 65.18 59.09 36.60
CA ARG A 860 65.92 59.79 37.66
C ARG A 860 66.23 58.88 38.87
N ILE A 861 65.40 57.87 39.13
CA ILE A 861 65.62 56.88 40.21
C ILE A 861 66.66 55.84 39.78
N THR A 862 66.63 55.37 38.53
CA THR A 862 67.63 54.43 38.00
C THR A 862 69.00 55.08 37.79
N GLU A 863 69.09 56.33 37.32
CA GLU A 863 70.35 57.09 37.23
C GLU A 863 70.97 57.32 38.64
N LYS A 864 70.14 57.53 39.67
CA LYS A 864 70.61 57.62 41.07
C LYS A 864 71.11 56.29 41.64
N ARG A 865 70.59 55.13 41.19
CA ARG A 865 71.08 53.80 41.62
C ARG A 865 72.35 53.36 40.87
N PHE A 866 72.51 53.74 39.60
CA PHE A 866 73.69 53.36 38.81
C PHE A 866 74.97 54.07 39.28
N ASN A 867 74.86 55.33 39.73
CA ASN A 867 75.98 56.09 40.31
C ASN A 867 76.44 55.61 41.70
N ILE A 868 75.75 54.65 42.32
CA ILE A 868 76.14 54.08 43.62
C ILE A 868 76.99 52.80 43.45
N ILE A 869 76.99 52.18 42.25
CA ILE A 869 77.62 50.86 42.04
C ILE A 869 79.01 50.94 41.37
N HIS A 870 79.41 52.09 40.80
CA HIS A 870 80.76 52.30 40.27
C HIS A 870 81.32 53.69 40.64
N PRO A 871 82.24 53.79 41.61
CA PRO A 871 82.99 55.02 41.84
C PRO A 871 84.17 55.11 40.85
N GLU A 872 84.33 56.28 40.23
CA GLU A 872 85.45 56.64 39.36
C GLU A 872 86.80 56.52 40.08
N HIS A 873 87.79 55.93 39.41
CA HIS A 873 89.19 56.06 39.80
C HIS A 873 89.81 57.22 39.01
N SER A 874 90.20 58.25 39.76
CA SER A 874 90.99 59.39 39.29
C SER A 874 92.45 58.99 39.05
N SER A 875 93.07 59.63 38.07
CA SER A 875 94.52 59.88 38.06
C SER A 875 94.76 61.23 37.38
N ASP A 876 94.99 62.23 38.23
CA ASP A 876 95.49 63.56 37.89
C ASP A 876 96.88 63.50 37.24
N THR A 877 97.15 64.42 36.33
CA THR A 877 98.42 65.17 36.32
C THR A 877 98.17 66.64 35.95
N PRO A 878 98.76 67.61 36.67
CA PRO A 878 98.58 69.04 36.43
C PRO A 878 99.77 69.66 35.69
N TYR A 879 99.56 70.79 34.99
CA TYR A 879 100.50 71.93 34.80
C TYR A 879 99.74 72.98 33.94
N GLN A 880 99.36 74.15 34.48
CA GLN A 880 100.00 75.48 34.28
C GLN A 880 100.33 75.78 32.80
N SER A 881 100.04 76.93 32.18
CA SER A 881 99.77 78.29 32.65
C SER A 881 99.35 79.15 31.44
N THR A 882 98.79 80.35 31.70
CA THR A 882 98.88 81.60 30.88
C THR A 882 98.39 81.52 29.42
N GLY A 883 97.50 82.37 28.90
CA GLY A 883 97.26 83.77 29.16
C GLY A 883 96.91 84.43 27.82
N SER A 884 96.18 85.54 27.92
CA SER A 884 96.03 86.65 26.96
C SER A 884 95.36 86.45 25.60
N SER A 885 94.34 87.31 25.44
CA SER A 885 94.14 88.29 24.36
C SER A 885 93.57 87.84 23.02
N ASP A 886 92.31 88.25 22.83
CA ASP A 886 91.86 89.24 21.86
C ASP A 886 92.10 89.07 20.35
N HIS A 887 91.03 89.49 19.68
CA HIS A 887 90.98 90.23 18.43
C HIS A 887 90.86 89.49 17.10
N SER A 888 89.66 89.65 16.54
CA SER A 888 89.35 90.20 15.21
C SER A 888 90.16 89.70 14.00
N SER A 889 89.46 89.25 12.96
CA SER A 889 89.09 90.08 11.80
C SER A 889 88.58 89.20 10.65
N ASN A 890 87.63 89.75 9.90
CA ASN A 890 87.21 89.49 8.52
C ASN A 890 88.01 88.45 7.71
N VAL A 891 87.33 87.57 6.98
CA VAL A 891 86.84 87.76 5.59
C VAL A 891 85.57 86.92 5.42
#